data_AF-A0A6B3P8Y6-F1
#
_entry.id   AF-A0A6B3P8Y6-F1
#
_cell.length_a   1.000
_cell.length_b   1.000
_cell.length_c   1.000
_cell.angle_alpha   90.00
_cell.angle_beta   90.00
_cell.angle_gamma   90.00
#
_symmetry.space_group_name_H-M   'P 1'
#
loop_
_entity.id
_entity.type
_entity.pdbx_description
1 polymer ?
#
loop_
_entity_poly.entity_id
_entity_poly.type
_entity_poly.pdbx_seq_one_letter_code
_entity_poly.pdbx_strand_id
1 'polypeptide(L)'
;MQNNFPLSPKQQNLPNQRWLIYPEQPEITKQLAKTLEISPLIAQTLINRDISTIEQAQEFLDPESIKLPLPIEEFPDLDISLNLLQTTISQEQKIAICGDYDADGMTSTALLLRALKYLGAKVDYAIPSRMQEGYGINQRIVKEFHQEGVSLIITVDNGIAAYEPIARARELGVNVIITDHHDIPPKLPPAHAILNPKLISETSPYRGVAGVGVAYILAVSLAQRLGKHQGLIKPLLELFTLGTIADLAPLTGVNRRLVKRGLQYLPHSQLAGVQALIQVSGVQAKEEGRRKKEEGRGKEEEGTCQEGRGKKEEGRGYPPLPPFERGEEEGTQTPKNFQQSVDSGVLNPKSKDNQKSLKPDDIGFRLGPRINAVGRIADPQIVIELLTTDDMGIALERAMQCEEINQQRQQLCEEIEQEAIAWCESSQINLREERVLVVVQPGWHHGVIGIVASRLVERYGVPVFIGTYEEEGEEIIRGSARGIPEFDVFEALQFCDELLGKYGGHRAAGGFSFSAENLDKFRSRLSEFAHQCLEIKHLKPLVSIDAEAEIQELNFDLYRQIDLLHPCGIENKDPVFWSRNVRISEQRIVGKGHIKLTLIKGEIIQAIAWRWGDYFPLPSVVDIAYKMRENTWNGQSNIELELLGVRLPMEISRNSQTSPQNFPQKAEFYYSSRPYTCSLYQIGDVKELRIRNSRGEVLAIQQGQKIGLLGKTRNNAKQVDVSDARFFNLIKAAMSALKL
;
A
#
# COMPACT_ATOMS: atom_id res chain seq x y z
N MET A 1 24.67 -7.75 -44.75
CA MET A 1 23.91 -6.49 -44.94
C MET A 1 23.31 -6.11 -43.60
N GLN A 2 23.82 -5.03 -43.01
CA GLN A 2 23.35 -4.47 -41.75
C GLN A 2 21.97 -3.84 -41.95
N ASN A 3 20.94 -4.38 -41.32
CA ASN A 3 19.70 -3.65 -41.10
C ASN A 3 19.71 -3.11 -39.66
N ASN A 4 20.39 -1.96 -39.51
CA ASN A 4 20.17 -1.07 -38.37
C ASN A 4 18.76 -0.51 -38.50
N PHE A 5 17.81 -1.05 -37.74
CA PHE A 5 16.59 -0.32 -37.45
C PHE A 5 16.96 0.84 -36.51
N PRO A 6 16.64 2.10 -36.84
CA PRO A 6 16.82 3.18 -35.89
C PRO A 6 15.89 2.90 -34.71
N LEU A 7 16.49 2.80 -33.53
CA LEU A 7 15.81 3.02 -32.25
C LEU A 7 14.82 4.18 -32.45
N SER A 8 13.53 3.94 -32.15
CA SER A 8 12.56 5.03 -32.11
C SER A 8 13.16 6.19 -31.32
N PRO A 9 13.00 7.46 -31.76
CA PRO A 9 13.58 8.60 -31.05
C PRO A 9 13.18 8.47 -29.58
N LYS A 10 14.17 8.53 -28.67
CA LYS A 10 14.01 8.43 -27.21
C LYS A 10 12.58 8.81 -26.86
N GLN A 11 11.74 7.83 -26.54
CA GLN A 11 10.41 8.12 -26.01
C GLN A 11 10.63 9.15 -24.91
N GLN A 12 9.85 10.23 -24.96
CA GLN A 12 9.98 11.42 -24.12
C GLN A 12 10.42 11.04 -22.71
N ASN A 13 11.28 11.87 -22.09
CA ASN A 13 11.78 11.75 -20.71
C ASN A 13 10.63 11.72 -19.67
N LEU A 14 9.77 10.72 -19.74
CA LEU A 14 8.50 10.57 -19.05
C LEU A 14 8.25 9.07 -18.88
N PRO A 15 7.71 8.64 -17.73
CA PRO A 15 7.27 7.28 -17.53
C PRO A 15 6.10 6.96 -18.47
N ASN A 16 6.12 5.77 -19.10
CA ASN A 16 5.06 5.32 -20.02
C ASN A 16 3.84 4.78 -19.24
N GLN A 17 3.15 5.67 -18.55
CA GLN A 17 2.02 5.33 -17.67
C GLN A 17 0.66 5.51 -18.36
N ARG A 18 -0.36 4.87 -17.80
CA ARG A 18 -1.77 5.17 -18.06
C ARG A 18 -2.42 5.70 -16.79
N TRP A 19 -3.31 6.67 -16.94
CA TRP A 19 -3.98 7.30 -15.82
C TRP A 19 -5.45 6.91 -15.82
N LEU A 20 -5.94 6.43 -14.67
CA LEU A 20 -7.36 6.30 -14.37
C LEU A 20 -7.76 7.46 -13.46
N ILE A 21 -8.42 8.46 -14.03
CA ILE A 21 -8.93 9.61 -13.29
C ILE A 21 -10.39 9.30 -12.96
N TYR A 22 -10.71 9.22 -11.67
CA TYR A 22 -12.10 9.03 -11.24
C TYR A 22 -12.94 10.28 -11.55
N PRO A 23 -14.23 10.11 -11.92
CA PRO A 23 -15.07 11.21 -12.35
C PRO A 23 -15.40 12.17 -11.20
N GLU A 24 -15.58 13.44 -11.51
CA GLU A 24 -16.08 14.43 -10.55
C GLU A 24 -17.59 14.28 -10.33
N GLN A 25 -18.04 14.51 -9.10
CA GLN A 25 -19.46 14.52 -8.71
C GLN A 25 -19.77 15.79 -7.89
N PRO A 26 -19.87 16.97 -8.55
CA PRO A 26 -19.84 18.26 -7.85
C PRO A 26 -20.98 18.48 -6.84
N GLU A 27 -22.20 18.03 -7.18
CA GLU A 27 -23.37 18.23 -6.31
C GLU A 27 -23.27 17.41 -5.02
N ILE A 28 -22.95 16.12 -5.14
CA ILE A 28 -22.77 15.23 -3.98
C ILE A 28 -21.56 15.69 -3.15
N THR A 29 -20.46 16.04 -3.82
CA THR A 29 -19.24 16.57 -3.18
C THR A 29 -19.56 17.80 -2.32
N LYS A 30 -20.30 18.76 -2.88
CA LYS A 30 -20.67 19.99 -2.16
C LYS A 30 -21.57 19.71 -0.97
N GLN A 31 -22.52 18.78 -1.10
CA GLN A 31 -23.40 18.39 -0.01
C GLN A 31 -22.62 17.71 1.13
N LEU A 32 -21.75 16.74 0.78
CA LEU A 32 -20.97 15.97 1.74
C LEU A 32 -19.95 16.86 2.46
N ALA A 33 -19.19 17.67 1.70
CA ALA A 33 -18.22 18.63 2.23
C ALA A 33 -18.85 19.61 3.23
N LYS A 34 -20.02 20.17 2.89
CA LYS A 34 -20.73 21.10 3.78
C LYS A 34 -21.25 20.42 5.04
N THR A 35 -21.81 19.21 4.91
CA THR A 35 -22.47 18.53 6.04
C THR A 35 -21.48 17.98 7.05
N LEU A 36 -20.35 17.45 6.57
CA LEU A 36 -19.31 16.84 7.40
C LEU A 36 -18.16 17.81 7.74
N GLU A 37 -18.26 19.07 7.30
CA GLU A 37 -17.24 20.11 7.49
C GLU A 37 -15.84 19.70 7.00
N ILE A 38 -15.79 18.97 5.88
CA ILE A 38 -14.56 18.51 5.21
C ILE A 38 -14.34 19.26 3.89
N SER A 39 -13.10 19.25 3.41
CA SER A 39 -12.72 19.85 2.13
C SER A 39 -13.44 19.14 0.97
N PRO A 40 -13.83 19.88 -0.09
CA PRO A 40 -14.34 19.29 -1.33
C PRO A 40 -13.45 18.17 -1.90
N LEU A 41 -12.12 18.29 -1.77
CA LEU A 41 -11.18 17.27 -2.23
C LEU A 41 -11.29 15.96 -1.45
N ILE A 42 -11.52 16.04 -0.13
CA ILE A 42 -11.72 14.87 0.72
C ILE A 42 -13.09 14.24 0.44
N ALA A 43 -14.14 15.05 0.32
CA ALA A 43 -15.46 14.58 -0.06
C ALA A 43 -15.45 13.87 -1.43
N GLN A 44 -14.79 14.45 -2.44
CA GLN A 44 -14.65 13.84 -3.76
C GLN A 44 -13.85 12.53 -3.72
N THR A 45 -12.81 12.47 -2.88
CA THR A 45 -12.03 11.25 -2.64
C THR A 45 -12.90 10.14 -2.06
N LEU A 46 -13.72 10.44 -1.05
CA LEU A 46 -14.65 9.45 -0.47
C LEU A 46 -15.65 8.93 -1.51
N ILE A 47 -16.26 9.84 -2.27
CA ILE A 47 -17.23 9.50 -3.32
C ILE A 47 -16.61 8.56 -4.37
N ASN A 48 -15.36 8.83 -4.77
CA ASN A 48 -14.63 8.02 -5.74
C ASN A 48 -14.08 6.71 -5.18
N ARG A 49 -14.28 6.47 -3.87
CA ARG A 49 -14.05 5.20 -3.17
C ARG A 49 -15.37 4.54 -2.77
N ASP A 50 -16.45 4.86 -3.49
CA ASP A 50 -17.80 4.33 -3.30
C ASP A 50 -18.45 4.70 -1.95
N ILE A 51 -17.92 5.72 -1.26
CA ILE A 51 -18.47 6.29 -0.02
C ILE A 51 -19.19 7.60 -0.38
N SER A 52 -20.46 7.48 -0.76
CA SER A 52 -21.22 8.59 -1.37
C SER A 52 -22.35 9.14 -0.49
N THR A 53 -22.76 8.43 0.56
CA THR A 53 -23.76 8.93 1.52
C THR A 53 -23.10 9.57 2.75
N ILE A 54 -23.87 10.43 3.43
CA ILE A 54 -23.43 11.10 4.67
C ILE A 54 -23.15 10.05 5.76
N GLU A 55 -24.01 9.04 5.88
CA GLU A 55 -23.90 7.98 6.87
C GLU A 55 -22.64 7.15 6.64
N GLN A 56 -22.39 6.71 5.40
CA GLN A 56 -21.18 5.94 5.06
C GLN A 56 -19.91 6.75 5.32
N ALA A 57 -19.90 8.03 4.95
CA ALA A 57 -18.75 8.91 5.18
C ALA A 57 -18.53 9.17 6.67
N GLN A 58 -19.59 9.37 7.45
CA GLN A 58 -19.48 9.55 8.90
C GLN A 58 -18.95 8.27 9.58
N GLU A 59 -19.47 7.10 9.20
CA GLU A 59 -18.96 5.78 9.61
C GLU A 59 -17.47 5.64 9.32
N PHE A 60 -17.06 6.01 8.11
CA PHE A 60 -15.68 5.88 7.67
C PHE A 60 -14.73 6.84 8.38
N LEU A 61 -15.11 8.10 8.53
CA LEU A 61 -14.27 9.14 9.15
C LEU A 61 -14.21 8.98 10.67
N ASP A 62 -15.32 8.57 11.29
CA ASP A 62 -15.44 8.29 12.72
C ASP A 62 -16.00 6.87 13.00
N PRO A 63 -15.15 5.82 12.89
CA PRO A 63 -15.57 4.45 13.16
C PRO A 63 -16.04 4.20 14.61
N GLU A 64 -15.77 5.13 15.53
CA GLU A 64 -16.24 5.04 16.91
C GLU A 64 -17.73 5.37 17.07
N SER A 65 -18.28 6.15 16.13
CA SER A 65 -19.70 6.54 16.13
C SER A 65 -20.67 5.37 15.98
N ILE A 66 -20.17 4.22 15.54
CA ILE A 66 -20.98 3.03 15.24
C ILE A 66 -20.97 2.08 16.43
N LYS A 67 -22.12 1.49 16.71
CA LYS A 67 -22.20 0.34 17.61
C LYS A 67 -21.98 -0.94 16.80
N LEU A 68 -20.84 -1.60 17.00
CA LEU A 68 -20.57 -2.89 16.38
C LEU A 68 -21.42 -4.01 17.02
N PRO A 69 -21.88 -5.00 16.24
CA PRO A 69 -22.47 -6.21 16.80
C PRO A 69 -21.41 -6.98 17.61
N LEU A 70 -21.86 -7.77 18.58
CA LEU A 70 -20.94 -8.56 19.40
C LEU A 70 -20.36 -9.71 18.56
N PRO A 71 -19.07 -10.07 18.71
CA PRO A 71 -18.50 -11.17 17.93
C PRO A 71 -19.26 -12.50 18.09
N ILE A 72 -19.85 -12.75 19.26
CA ILE A 72 -20.64 -13.96 19.54
C ILE A 72 -21.95 -14.02 18.74
N GLU A 73 -22.45 -12.88 18.26
CA GLU A 73 -23.65 -12.79 17.41
C GLU A 73 -23.31 -13.05 15.93
N GLU A 74 -22.05 -12.84 15.53
CA GLU A 74 -21.60 -12.88 14.14
C GLU A 74 -20.86 -14.17 13.80
N PHE A 75 -20.11 -14.76 14.74
CA PHE A 75 -19.34 -15.99 14.55
C PHE A 75 -20.04 -17.17 15.24
N PRO A 76 -20.76 -18.04 14.50
CA PRO A 76 -21.57 -19.11 15.09
C PRO A 76 -20.78 -20.08 15.97
N ASP A 77 -19.54 -20.38 15.56
CA ASP A 77 -18.66 -21.33 16.24
C ASP A 77 -17.83 -20.70 17.36
N LEU A 78 -17.99 -19.39 17.64
CA LEU A 78 -17.25 -18.72 18.70
C LEU A 78 -17.63 -19.28 20.06
N ASP A 79 -18.92 -19.53 20.33
CA ASP A 79 -19.33 -20.10 21.62
C ASP A 79 -18.74 -21.50 21.85
N ILE A 80 -18.74 -22.33 20.80
CA ILE A 80 -18.15 -23.68 20.82
C ILE A 80 -16.64 -23.59 21.12
N SER A 81 -15.93 -22.69 20.42
CA SER A 81 -14.50 -22.46 20.62
C SER A 81 -14.18 -22.07 22.06
N LEU A 82 -14.98 -21.14 22.62
CA LEU A 82 -14.81 -20.67 23.99
C LEU A 82 -15.08 -21.76 25.03
N ASN A 83 -16.10 -22.60 24.81
CA ASN A 83 -16.42 -23.72 25.70
C ASN A 83 -15.32 -24.80 25.68
N LEU A 84 -14.78 -25.12 24.51
CA LEU A 84 -13.63 -26.02 24.37
C LEU A 84 -12.42 -25.49 25.13
N LEU A 85 -12.04 -24.23 24.89
CA LEU A 85 -10.89 -23.60 25.54
C LEU A 85 -11.05 -23.54 27.06
N GLN A 86 -12.21 -23.10 27.55
CA GLN A 86 -12.49 -23.06 28.98
C GLN A 86 -12.39 -24.44 29.62
N THR A 87 -12.94 -25.47 28.97
CA THR A 87 -12.88 -26.85 29.45
C THR A 87 -11.43 -27.34 29.50
N THR A 88 -10.68 -27.19 28.41
CA THR A 88 -9.28 -27.61 28.31
C THR A 88 -8.39 -26.91 29.35
N ILE A 89 -8.58 -25.60 29.57
CA ILE A 89 -7.86 -24.83 30.60
C ILE A 89 -8.23 -25.33 32.00
N SER A 90 -9.52 -25.52 32.29
CA SER A 90 -9.98 -25.97 33.62
C SER A 90 -9.52 -27.37 33.99
N GLN A 91 -9.31 -28.23 32.98
CA GLN A 91 -8.80 -29.59 33.13
C GLN A 91 -7.27 -29.65 33.08
N GLU A 92 -6.60 -28.50 32.97
CA GLU A 92 -5.16 -28.35 32.81
C GLU A 92 -4.53 -29.22 31.70
N GLN A 93 -5.28 -29.42 30.63
CA GLN A 93 -4.83 -30.17 29.47
C GLN A 93 -3.99 -29.29 28.54
N LYS A 94 -3.18 -29.94 27.69
CA LYS A 94 -2.27 -29.26 26.76
C LYS A 94 -3.01 -28.71 25.53
N ILE A 95 -2.75 -27.46 25.21
CA ILE A 95 -3.18 -26.76 24.00
C ILE A 95 -1.95 -26.56 23.11
N ALA A 96 -2.10 -26.72 21.79
CA ALA A 96 -1.08 -26.33 20.83
C ALA A 96 -1.61 -25.35 19.79
N ILE A 97 -0.84 -24.30 19.50
CA ILE A 97 -1.12 -23.35 18.41
C ILE A 97 -0.34 -23.78 17.17
N CYS A 98 -1.02 -23.98 16.04
CA CYS A 98 -0.38 -24.19 14.75
C CYS A 98 -0.43 -22.88 13.96
N GLY A 99 0.69 -22.15 13.93
CA GLY A 99 0.80 -20.87 13.24
C GLY A 99 1.24 -20.98 11.79
N ASP A 100 1.37 -19.82 11.15
CA ASP A 100 2.03 -19.65 9.85
C ASP A 100 3.25 -18.72 9.95
N TYR A 101 4.09 -18.76 8.92
CA TYR A 101 5.38 -18.09 8.90
C TYR A 101 5.33 -16.64 8.41
N ASP A 102 4.23 -16.12 7.91
CA ASP A 102 4.13 -14.70 7.55
C ASP A 102 3.83 -13.81 8.75
N ALA A 103 3.75 -12.48 8.53
CA ALA A 103 3.51 -11.56 9.63
C ALA A 103 2.16 -11.79 10.32
N ASP A 104 1.11 -12.18 9.61
CA ASP A 104 -0.21 -12.42 10.20
C ASP A 104 -0.16 -13.68 11.07
N GLY A 105 0.35 -14.80 10.54
CA GLY A 105 0.55 -16.04 11.28
C GLY A 105 1.45 -15.89 12.52
N MET A 106 2.58 -15.20 12.40
CA MET A 106 3.50 -15.00 13.52
C MET A 106 2.92 -14.08 14.59
N THR A 107 2.26 -12.98 14.20
CA THR A 107 1.63 -12.07 15.17
C THR A 107 0.40 -12.70 15.82
N SER A 108 -0.39 -13.49 15.10
CA SER A 108 -1.50 -14.29 15.62
C SER A 108 -1.04 -15.32 16.65
N THR A 109 0.05 -16.03 16.34
CA THR A 109 0.66 -17.01 17.24
C THR A 109 1.13 -16.35 18.52
N ALA A 110 1.87 -15.23 18.42
CA ALA A 110 2.32 -14.47 19.57
C ALA A 110 1.14 -13.94 20.41
N LEU A 111 0.08 -13.45 19.75
CA LEU A 111 -1.13 -12.95 20.40
C LEU A 111 -1.82 -14.03 21.21
N LEU A 112 -2.13 -15.19 20.61
CA LEU A 112 -2.77 -16.29 21.33
C LEU A 112 -1.85 -16.88 22.40
N LEU A 113 -0.54 -16.98 22.16
CA LEU A 113 0.40 -17.50 23.15
C LEU A 113 0.40 -16.62 24.41
N ARG A 114 0.44 -15.29 24.25
CA ARG A 114 0.34 -14.35 25.39
C ARG A 114 -1.01 -14.46 26.09
N ALA A 115 -2.10 -14.49 25.33
CA ALA A 115 -3.44 -14.58 25.90
C ALA A 115 -3.65 -15.87 26.69
N LEU A 116 -3.34 -17.03 26.10
CA LEU A 116 -3.56 -18.33 26.72
C LEU A 116 -2.64 -18.54 27.94
N LYS A 117 -1.37 -18.12 27.88
CA LYS A 117 -0.48 -18.12 29.06
C LYS A 117 -1.03 -17.24 30.18
N TYR A 118 -1.49 -16.03 29.88
CA TYR A 118 -2.10 -15.14 30.86
C TYR A 118 -3.37 -15.74 31.51
N LEU A 119 -4.14 -16.49 30.75
CA LEU A 119 -5.37 -17.13 31.23
C LEU A 119 -5.12 -18.43 32.02
N GLY A 120 -3.87 -18.92 32.05
CA GLY A 120 -3.44 -20.11 32.81
C GLY A 120 -3.41 -21.40 32.00
N ALA A 121 -3.41 -21.33 30.67
CA ALA A 121 -3.32 -22.51 29.81
C ALA A 121 -1.92 -23.12 29.79
N LYS A 122 -1.83 -24.45 29.68
CA LYS A 122 -0.62 -25.16 29.27
C LYS A 122 -0.57 -25.16 27.74
N VAL A 123 0.08 -24.15 27.17
CA VAL A 123 0.08 -23.91 25.72
C VAL A 123 1.49 -23.99 25.15
N ASP A 124 1.61 -24.67 24.00
CA ASP A 124 2.78 -24.68 23.13
C ASP A 124 2.40 -24.27 21.70
N TYR A 125 3.36 -24.19 20.79
CA TYR A 125 3.11 -23.86 19.39
C TYR A 125 4.03 -24.58 18.41
N ALA A 126 3.62 -24.66 17.15
CA ALA A 126 4.46 -25.03 16.03
C ALA A 126 4.17 -24.12 14.83
N ILE A 127 5.22 -23.78 14.08
CA ILE A 127 5.12 -23.08 12.79
C ILE A 127 5.81 -23.97 11.76
N PRO A 128 5.15 -24.32 10.64
CA PRO A 128 5.73 -25.20 9.63
C PRO A 128 6.91 -24.53 8.92
N SER A 129 7.86 -25.34 8.46
CA SER A 129 8.93 -24.84 7.60
C SER A 129 8.40 -24.49 6.21
N ARG A 130 8.50 -23.21 5.84
CA ARG A 130 8.14 -22.70 4.51
C ARG A 130 8.85 -23.45 3.36
N MET A 131 10.07 -23.90 3.62
CA MET A 131 10.92 -24.55 2.62
C MET A 131 10.54 -26.02 2.43
N GLN A 132 10.45 -26.77 3.54
CA GLN A 132 10.37 -28.23 3.51
C GLN A 132 8.93 -28.76 3.59
N GLU A 133 8.06 -28.03 4.28
CA GLU A 133 6.76 -28.57 4.71
C GLU A 133 5.57 -27.89 4.06
N GLY A 134 5.81 -26.73 3.45
CA GLY A 134 4.78 -25.92 2.83
C GLY A 134 4.05 -25.07 3.86
N TYR A 135 2.77 -24.83 3.60
CA TYR A 135 1.96 -23.84 4.30
C TYR A 135 0.99 -24.50 5.29
N GLY A 136 0.90 -23.94 6.50
CA GLY A 136 -0.06 -24.33 7.54
C GLY A 136 0.09 -25.74 8.13
N ILE A 137 -0.95 -26.14 8.88
CA ILE A 137 -1.02 -27.44 9.56
C ILE A 137 -0.89 -28.63 8.59
N ASN A 138 -0.06 -29.61 8.98
CA ASN A 138 0.16 -30.83 8.21
C ASN A 138 0.07 -32.09 9.08
N GLN A 139 0.03 -33.27 8.45
CA GLN A 139 -0.13 -34.54 9.19
C GLN A 139 1.03 -34.86 10.14
N ARG A 140 2.24 -34.33 9.90
CA ARG A 140 3.41 -34.52 10.78
C ARG A 140 3.16 -33.78 12.09
N ILE A 141 2.86 -32.49 12.03
CA ILE A 141 2.54 -31.64 13.19
C ILE A 141 1.39 -32.25 14.01
N VAL A 142 0.33 -32.72 13.35
CA VAL A 142 -0.81 -33.38 14.04
C VAL A 142 -0.37 -34.62 14.81
N LYS A 143 0.50 -35.46 14.22
CA LYS A 143 0.99 -36.68 14.88
C LYS A 143 1.91 -36.34 16.05
N GLU A 144 2.77 -35.35 15.92
CA GLU A 144 3.66 -34.87 16.99
C GLU A 144 2.86 -34.33 18.17
N PHE A 145 1.92 -33.42 17.93
CA PHE A 145 1.04 -32.90 18.98
C PHE A 145 0.26 -34.02 19.70
N HIS A 146 -0.25 -35.00 18.95
CA HIS A 146 -0.91 -36.15 19.57
C HIS A 146 0.05 -36.96 20.46
N GLN A 147 1.28 -37.23 20.01
CA GLN A 147 2.30 -37.93 20.79
C GLN A 147 2.71 -37.15 22.06
N GLU A 148 2.66 -35.83 22.01
CA GLU A 148 2.94 -34.95 23.15
C GLU A 148 1.76 -34.83 24.13
N GLY A 149 0.62 -35.45 23.82
CA GLY A 149 -0.59 -35.42 24.65
C GLY A 149 -1.38 -34.12 24.55
N VAL A 150 -1.30 -33.41 23.42
CA VAL A 150 -2.14 -32.25 23.11
C VAL A 150 -3.61 -32.69 22.99
N SER A 151 -4.50 -32.04 23.73
CA SER A 151 -5.95 -32.34 23.66
C SER A 151 -6.72 -31.36 22.76
N LEU A 152 -6.14 -30.20 22.47
CA LEU A 152 -6.74 -29.17 21.63
C LEU A 152 -5.67 -28.48 20.77
N ILE A 153 -5.87 -28.49 19.45
CA ILE A 153 -5.10 -27.72 18.47
C ILE A 153 -5.92 -26.48 18.08
N ILE A 154 -5.25 -25.33 18.02
CA ILE A 154 -5.79 -24.09 17.46
C ILE A 154 -4.93 -23.72 16.26
N THR A 155 -5.50 -23.69 15.05
CA THR A 155 -4.77 -23.10 13.92
C THR A 155 -4.94 -21.59 13.93
N VAL A 156 -3.89 -20.85 13.59
CA VAL A 156 -3.96 -19.40 13.39
C VAL A 156 -3.46 -19.04 12.02
N ASP A 157 -4.26 -18.29 11.29
CA ASP A 157 -3.97 -17.86 9.92
C ASP A 157 -3.63 -19.03 8.98
N ASN A 158 -4.23 -20.19 9.22
CA ASN A 158 -4.18 -21.35 8.34
C ASN A 158 -5.26 -22.36 8.76
N GLY A 159 -5.39 -23.44 7.97
CA GLY A 159 -6.17 -24.62 8.32
C GLY A 159 -7.50 -24.75 7.60
N ILE A 160 -8.08 -23.67 7.05
CA ILE A 160 -9.39 -23.75 6.37
C ILE A 160 -9.35 -24.66 5.14
N ALA A 161 -8.21 -24.76 4.46
CA ALA A 161 -7.99 -25.65 3.32
C ALA A 161 -7.41 -27.03 3.70
N ALA A 162 -7.04 -27.25 4.98
CA ALA A 162 -6.29 -28.42 5.42
C ALA A 162 -7.21 -29.59 5.81
N TYR A 163 -8.01 -30.11 4.86
CA TYR A 163 -8.96 -31.18 5.15
C TYR A 163 -8.30 -32.42 5.78
N GLU A 164 -7.26 -32.97 5.14
CA GLU A 164 -6.63 -34.23 5.55
C GLU A 164 -5.93 -34.14 6.93
N PRO A 165 -5.12 -33.10 7.23
CA PRO A 165 -4.55 -32.94 8.58
C PRO A 165 -5.61 -32.82 9.68
N ILE A 166 -6.69 -32.07 9.44
CA ILE A 166 -7.74 -31.84 10.43
C ILE A 166 -8.59 -33.11 10.65
N ALA A 167 -8.90 -33.84 9.57
CA ALA A 167 -9.52 -35.15 9.66
C ALA A 167 -8.65 -36.13 10.47
N ARG A 168 -7.34 -36.11 10.24
CA ARG A 168 -6.40 -36.94 11.01
C ARG A 168 -6.37 -36.59 12.50
N ALA A 169 -6.44 -35.31 12.86
CA ALA A 169 -6.52 -34.88 14.25
C ALA A 169 -7.79 -35.43 14.93
N ARG A 170 -8.93 -35.40 14.22
CA ARG A 170 -10.21 -35.96 14.69
C ARG A 170 -10.14 -37.48 14.91
N GLU A 171 -9.54 -38.21 13.97
CA GLU A 171 -9.32 -39.66 14.13
C GLU A 171 -8.48 -40.01 15.36
N LEU A 172 -7.51 -39.15 15.68
CA LEU A 172 -6.64 -39.28 16.85
C LEU A 172 -7.28 -38.77 18.16
N GLY A 173 -8.53 -38.31 18.11
CA GLY A 173 -9.25 -37.79 19.27
C GLY A 173 -8.76 -36.42 19.77
N VAL A 174 -8.04 -35.67 18.93
CA VAL A 174 -7.57 -34.32 19.25
C VAL A 174 -8.62 -33.31 18.84
N ASN A 175 -8.99 -32.40 19.75
CA ASN A 175 -9.90 -31.31 19.44
C ASN A 175 -9.23 -30.29 18.53
N VAL A 176 -10.00 -29.63 17.67
CA VAL A 176 -9.44 -28.66 16.71
C VAL A 176 -10.36 -27.47 16.57
N ILE A 177 -9.82 -26.27 16.79
CA ILE A 177 -10.41 -24.97 16.46
C ILE A 177 -9.61 -24.38 15.30
N ILE A 178 -10.28 -23.97 14.23
CA ILE A 178 -9.64 -23.25 13.13
C ILE A 178 -9.89 -21.76 13.31
N THR A 179 -8.83 -20.95 13.34
CA THR A 179 -8.93 -19.49 13.19
C THR A 179 -8.18 -19.08 11.92
N ASP A 180 -8.91 -18.62 10.92
CA ASP A 180 -8.37 -18.40 9.57
C ASP A 180 -9.19 -17.30 8.85
N HIS A 181 -8.64 -16.70 7.80
CA HIS A 181 -9.29 -15.69 6.96
C HIS A 181 -9.18 -15.98 5.44
N HIS A 182 -8.50 -17.06 5.07
CA HIS A 182 -8.34 -17.49 3.69
C HIS A 182 -9.67 -17.90 3.04
N ASP A 183 -9.67 -17.94 1.69
CA ASP A 183 -10.85 -18.32 0.90
C ASP A 183 -11.39 -19.70 1.27
N ILE A 184 -12.72 -19.82 1.24
CA ILE A 184 -13.42 -21.03 1.68
C ILE A 184 -13.33 -22.10 0.59
N PRO A 185 -12.76 -23.29 0.87
CA PRO A 185 -12.71 -24.37 -0.10
C PRO A 185 -14.10 -25.00 -0.28
N PRO A 186 -14.34 -25.74 -1.39
CA PRO A 186 -15.60 -26.45 -1.62
C PRO A 186 -15.95 -27.46 -0.52
N LYS A 187 -14.94 -28.01 0.16
CA LYS A 187 -15.10 -28.98 1.24
C LYS A 187 -14.39 -28.47 2.48
N LEU A 188 -15.17 -28.13 3.51
CA LEU A 188 -14.64 -27.68 4.79
C LEU A 188 -13.98 -28.83 5.58
N PRO A 189 -12.87 -28.56 6.29
CA PRO A 189 -12.23 -29.51 7.18
C PRO A 189 -13.15 -29.84 8.37
N PRO A 190 -13.11 -31.09 8.89
CA PRO A 190 -14.02 -31.52 9.95
C PRO A 190 -13.57 -31.07 11.35
N ALA A 191 -13.26 -29.78 11.52
CA ALA A 191 -12.90 -29.19 12.82
C ALA A 191 -14.10 -29.16 13.78
N HIS A 192 -13.84 -28.96 15.08
CA HIS A 192 -14.91 -28.81 16.07
C HIS A 192 -15.54 -27.41 16.02
N ALA A 193 -14.77 -26.42 15.59
CA ALA A 193 -15.19 -25.04 15.42
C ALA A 193 -14.33 -24.37 14.35
N ILE A 194 -14.95 -23.54 13.51
CA ILE A 194 -14.27 -22.75 12.48
C ILE A 194 -14.64 -21.29 12.64
N LEU A 195 -13.65 -20.47 12.98
CA LEU A 195 -13.75 -19.01 12.98
C LEU A 195 -13.09 -18.51 11.71
N ASN A 196 -13.92 -18.23 10.70
CA ASN A 196 -13.46 -17.58 9.48
C ASN A 196 -14.46 -16.49 9.07
N PRO A 197 -14.02 -15.23 8.91
CA PRO A 197 -14.91 -14.14 8.54
C PRO A 197 -15.58 -14.34 7.18
N LYS A 198 -15.02 -15.19 6.31
CA LYS A 198 -15.65 -15.56 5.04
C LYS A 198 -16.86 -16.51 5.19
N LEU A 199 -17.15 -17.00 6.39
CA LEU A 199 -18.35 -17.78 6.72
C LEU A 199 -19.50 -16.97 7.35
N ILE A 200 -19.27 -15.68 7.65
CA ILE A 200 -20.31 -14.79 8.21
C ILE A 200 -21.00 -13.97 7.10
N SER A 201 -21.98 -13.13 7.44
CA SER A 201 -22.66 -12.26 6.45
C SER A 201 -21.66 -11.39 5.65
N GLU A 202 -21.89 -11.24 4.34
CA GLU A 202 -21.08 -10.35 3.49
C GLU A 202 -21.16 -8.88 3.91
N THR A 203 -22.25 -8.49 4.57
CA THR A 203 -22.44 -7.13 5.11
C THR A 203 -21.87 -6.94 6.51
N SER A 204 -21.31 -7.99 7.12
CA SER A 204 -20.77 -7.91 8.48
C SER A 204 -19.55 -6.98 8.53
N PRO A 205 -19.43 -6.12 9.55
CA PRO A 205 -18.24 -5.29 9.73
C PRO A 205 -16.99 -6.12 10.10
N TYR A 206 -17.16 -7.41 10.42
CA TYR A 206 -16.07 -8.36 10.69
C TYR A 206 -15.60 -9.09 9.42
N ARG A 207 -16.24 -8.90 8.25
CA ARG A 207 -15.95 -9.67 7.03
C ARG A 207 -14.51 -9.55 6.54
N GLY A 208 -13.87 -8.41 6.78
CA GLY A 208 -12.50 -8.12 6.35
C GLY A 208 -11.40 -8.38 7.39
N VAL A 209 -11.71 -8.97 8.55
CA VAL A 209 -10.67 -9.15 9.60
C VAL A 209 -9.55 -10.08 9.14
N ALA A 210 -8.30 -9.73 9.46
CA ALA A 210 -7.13 -10.57 9.26
C ALA A 210 -7.16 -11.79 10.20
N GLY A 211 -6.28 -12.77 9.99
CA GLY A 211 -6.07 -13.90 10.90
C GLY A 211 -5.75 -13.45 12.32
N VAL A 212 -4.91 -12.43 12.51
CA VAL A 212 -4.64 -11.83 13.84
C VAL A 212 -5.88 -11.20 14.45
N GLY A 213 -6.81 -10.73 13.62
CA GLY A 213 -8.13 -10.26 14.03
C GLY A 213 -9.02 -11.35 14.58
N VAL A 214 -9.06 -12.50 13.91
CA VAL A 214 -9.79 -13.67 14.41
C VAL A 214 -9.18 -14.16 15.73
N ALA A 215 -7.85 -14.23 15.82
CA ALA A 215 -7.13 -14.56 17.04
C ALA A 215 -7.43 -13.57 18.18
N TYR A 216 -7.45 -12.26 17.88
CA TYR A 216 -7.81 -11.21 18.84
C TYR A 216 -9.24 -11.38 19.35
N ILE A 217 -10.20 -11.62 18.46
CA ILE A 217 -11.61 -11.86 18.82
C ILE A 217 -11.73 -13.06 19.77
N LEU A 218 -11.08 -14.18 19.44
CA LEU A 218 -11.08 -15.38 20.26
C LEU A 218 -10.49 -15.12 21.65
N ALA A 219 -9.31 -14.50 21.70
CA ALA A 219 -8.59 -14.22 22.94
C ALA A 219 -9.36 -13.26 23.86
N VAL A 220 -9.87 -12.15 23.32
CA VAL A 220 -10.64 -11.16 24.08
C VAL A 220 -11.95 -11.76 24.60
N SER A 221 -12.66 -12.51 23.75
CA SER A 221 -13.92 -13.15 24.15
C SER A 221 -13.71 -14.19 25.26
N LEU A 222 -12.62 -14.97 25.18
CA LEU A 222 -12.24 -15.91 26.23
C LEU A 222 -11.88 -15.21 27.54
N ALA A 223 -11.06 -14.16 27.46
CA ALA A 223 -10.68 -13.38 28.64
C ALA A 223 -11.88 -12.72 29.33
N GLN A 224 -12.84 -12.23 28.55
CA GLN A 224 -14.11 -11.70 29.07
C GLN A 224 -14.93 -12.80 29.74
N ARG A 225 -15.09 -13.97 29.10
CA ARG A 225 -15.84 -15.11 29.66
C ARG A 225 -15.25 -15.62 30.98
N LEU A 226 -13.93 -15.59 31.11
CA LEU A 226 -13.22 -15.99 32.33
C LEU A 226 -13.11 -14.87 33.37
N GLY A 227 -13.58 -13.65 33.07
CA GLY A 227 -13.44 -12.49 33.97
C GLY A 227 -12.00 -12.00 34.13
N LYS A 228 -11.08 -12.38 33.23
CA LYS A 228 -9.63 -12.11 33.29
C LYS A 228 -9.13 -11.21 32.14
N HIS A 229 -9.86 -10.15 31.82
CA HIS A 229 -9.54 -9.27 30.68
C HIS A 229 -8.68 -8.06 31.04
N GLN A 230 -8.64 -7.67 32.32
CA GLN A 230 -7.87 -6.51 32.77
C GLN A 230 -6.37 -6.68 32.48
N GLY A 231 -5.74 -5.65 31.93
CA GLY A 231 -4.31 -5.66 31.55
C GLY A 231 -3.97 -6.40 30.25
N LEU A 232 -4.88 -7.24 29.73
CA LEU A 232 -4.62 -8.07 28.56
C LEU A 232 -5.01 -7.40 27.23
N ILE A 233 -6.14 -6.68 27.20
CA ILE A 233 -6.72 -6.15 25.95
C ILE A 233 -5.75 -5.23 25.19
N LYS A 234 -5.08 -4.31 25.89
CA LYS A 234 -4.18 -3.33 25.25
C LYS A 234 -2.99 -4.01 24.56
N PRO A 235 -2.21 -4.88 25.22
CA PRO A 235 -1.17 -5.67 24.54
C PRO A 235 -1.66 -6.47 23.33
N LEU A 236 -2.83 -7.11 23.42
CA LEU A 236 -3.38 -7.87 22.29
C LEU A 236 -3.77 -6.95 21.13
N LEU A 237 -4.26 -5.75 21.42
CA LEU A 237 -4.63 -4.76 20.40
C LEU A 237 -3.39 -4.20 19.68
N GLU A 238 -2.27 -4.05 20.38
CA GLU A 238 -0.98 -3.67 19.79
C GLU A 238 -0.50 -4.72 18.79
N LEU A 239 -0.52 -6.01 19.17
CA LEU A 239 -0.17 -7.12 18.27
C LEU A 239 -1.15 -7.24 17.10
N PHE A 240 -2.45 -7.10 17.35
CA PHE A 240 -3.48 -7.03 16.31
C PHE A 240 -3.17 -5.94 15.29
N THR A 241 -2.81 -4.75 15.76
CA THR A 241 -2.53 -3.60 14.89
C THR A 241 -1.28 -3.83 14.05
N LEU A 242 -0.22 -4.37 14.67
CA LEU A 242 1.02 -4.70 14.00
C LEU A 242 0.80 -5.77 12.91
N GLY A 243 0.10 -6.87 13.24
CA GLY A 243 -0.21 -7.95 12.31
C GLY A 243 -1.08 -7.50 11.15
N THR A 244 -2.21 -6.84 11.44
CA THR A 244 -3.18 -6.37 10.42
C THR A 244 -2.51 -5.46 9.38
N ILE A 245 -1.63 -4.55 9.82
CA ILE A 245 -0.92 -3.66 8.89
C ILE A 245 0.21 -4.40 8.16
N ALA A 246 0.94 -5.29 8.84
CA ALA A 246 2.06 -6.03 8.25
C ALA A 246 1.60 -7.08 7.21
N ASP A 247 0.38 -7.61 7.38
CA ASP A 247 -0.33 -8.47 6.43
C ASP A 247 -0.90 -7.70 5.23
N LEU A 248 -0.93 -6.37 5.31
CA LEU A 248 -1.62 -5.53 4.35
C LEU A 248 -3.12 -5.86 4.26
N ALA A 249 -3.76 -6.24 5.37
CA ALA A 249 -5.19 -6.54 5.38
C ALA A 249 -6.05 -5.29 5.06
N PRO A 250 -7.28 -5.46 4.53
CA PRO A 250 -8.21 -4.36 4.30
C PRO A 250 -8.44 -3.49 5.55
N LEU A 251 -8.25 -2.17 5.43
CA LEU A 251 -8.45 -1.22 6.53
C LEU A 251 -9.85 -0.60 6.51
N THR A 252 -10.85 -1.48 6.50
CA THR A 252 -12.29 -1.17 6.54
C THR A 252 -12.94 -1.83 7.78
N GLY A 253 -14.20 -1.50 8.08
CA GLY A 253 -14.97 -2.12 9.17
C GLY A 253 -14.25 -2.18 10.53
N VAL A 254 -14.22 -3.38 11.12
CA VAL A 254 -13.58 -3.63 12.43
C VAL A 254 -12.08 -3.40 12.40
N ASN A 255 -11.39 -3.78 11.32
CA ASN A 255 -9.95 -3.53 11.17
C ASN A 255 -9.65 -2.04 11.28
N ARG A 256 -10.37 -1.21 10.53
CA ARG A 256 -10.19 0.25 10.56
C ARG A 256 -10.32 0.80 11.97
N ARG A 257 -11.39 0.42 12.67
CA ARG A 257 -11.65 0.90 14.03
C ARG A 257 -10.56 0.49 15.01
N LEU A 258 -10.23 -0.80 15.04
CA LEU A 258 -9.27 -1.34 16.01
C LEU A 258 -7.84 -0.89 15.70
N VAL A 259 -7.43 -0.83 14.43
CA VAL A 259 -6.13 -0.28 14.02
C VAL A 259 -6.02 1.19 14.42
N LYS A 260 -7.08 2.01 14.21
CA LYS A 260 -7.08 3.43 14.62
C LYS A 260 -6.85 3.59 16.13
N ARG A 261 -7.41 2.70 16.96
CA ARG A 261 -7.13 2.67 18.41
C ARG A 261 -5.71 2.21 18.72
N GLY A 262 -5.27 1.09 18.14
CA GLY A 262 -3.98 0.50 18.47
C GLY A 262 -2.78 1.36 18.02
N LEU A 263 -2.90 2.11 16.93
CA LEU A 263 -1.90 3.10 16.50
C LEU A 263 -1.60 4.16 17.57
N GLN A 264 -2.57 4.49 18.43
CA GLN A 264 -2.37 5.43 19.54
C GLN A 264 -1.54 4.83 20.67
N TYR A 265 -1.50 3.49 20.77
CA TYR A 265 -0.80 2.78 21.84
C TYR A 265 0.61 2.37 21.47
N LEU A 266 0.85 1.99 20.20
CA LEU A 266 2.14 1.48 19.73
C LEU A 266 3.37 2.36 20.10
N PRO A 267 3.34 3.70 19.98
CA PRO A 267 4.49 4.53 20.36
C PRO A 267 4.93 4.35 21.83
N HIS A 268 3.97 4.01 22.71
CA HIS A 268 4.18 3.83 24.14
C HIS A 268 3.84 2.40 24.59
N SER A 269 4.00 1.44 23.68
CA SER A 269 3.74 0.03 23.95
C SER A 269 4.55 -0.46 25.14
N GLN A 270 3.92 -1.31 25.95
CA GLN A 270 4.57 -2.00 27.07
C GLN A 270 5.13 -3.37 26.65
N LEU A 271 4.94 -3.76 25.39
CA LEU A 271 5.54 -4.96 24.83
C LEU A 271 7.00 -4.66 24.48
N ALA A 272 7.93 -5.33 25.18
CA ALA A 272 9.36 -5.18 24.96
C ALA A 272 9.73 -5.37 23.48
N GLY A 273 9.15 -6.39 22.82
CA GLY A 273 9.36 -6.65 21.39
C GLY A 273 8.94 -5.53 20.46
N VAL A 274 7.78 -4.91 20.72
CA VAL A 274 7.28 -3.80 19.90
C VAL A 274 8.18 -2.58 20.06
N GLN A 275 8.59 -2.26 21.30
CA GLN A 275 9.52 -1.16 21.57
C GLN A 275 10.88 -1.39 20.90
N ALA A 276 11.41 -2.62 21.00
CA ALA A 276 12.65 -2.99 20.34
C ALA A 276 12.56 -2.84 18.81
N LEU A 277 11.45 -3.26 18.19
CA LEU A 277 11.22 -3.06 16.75
C LEU A 277 11.15 -1.57 16.36
N ILE A 278 10.47 -0.75 17.16
CA ILE A 278 10.42 0.71 16.94
C ILE A 278 11.82 1.32 17.02
N GLN A 279 12.64 0.88 17.97
CA GLN A 279 14.00 1.36 18.17
C GLN A 279 14.91 0.99 16.99
N VAL A 280 14.96 -0.29 16.59
CA VAL A 280 15.84 -0.73 15.48
C VAL A 280 15.38 -0.22 14.11
N SER A 281 14.09 0.10 13.96
CA SER A 281 13.56 0.63 12.71
C SER A 281 13.85 2.10 12.46
N GLY A 282 14.40 2.81 13.45
CA GLY A 282 14.73 4.23 13.33
C GLY A 282 13.49 5.13 13.19
N VAL A 283 12.32 4.64 13.61
CA VAL A 283 11.06 5.39 13.54
C VAL A 283 10.94 6.41 14.68
N GLN A 284 11.73 6.27 15.75
CA GLN A 284 11.78 7.27 16.80
C GLN A 284 12.14 8.65 16.24
N ALA A 285 11.41 9.67 16.69
CA ALA A 285 11.84 11.05 16.54
C ALA A 285 13.27 11.15 17.07
N LYS A 286 14.18 11.75 16.29
CA LYS A 286 15.48 12.17 16.82
C LYS A 286 15.19 13.06 18.03
N GLU A 287 15.27 12.52 19.23
CA GLU A 287 15.53 13.34 20.40
C GLU A 287 16.89 13.96 20.17
N GLU A 288 16.89 15.25 19.87
CA GLU A 288 18.09 16.04 19.70
C GLU A 288 19.00 15.80 20.90
N GLY A 289 20.21 15.33 20.62
CA GLY A 289 21.29 15.25 21.59
C GLY A 289 21.56 16.61 22.19
N ARG A 290 20.88 16.91 23.30
CA ARG A 290 21.17 18.03 24.19
C ARG A 290 21.20 17.51 25.61
N ARG A 291 22.27 16.80 25.95
CA ARG A 291 22.95 16.87 27.25
C ARG A 291 24.25 16.07 27.16
N LYS A 292 25.33 16.68 27.70
CA LYS A 292 26.73 16.24 27.72
C LYS A 292 27.60 16.66 26.52
N LYS A 293 27.79 17.97 26.38
CA LYS A 293 29.03 18.54 25.83
C LYS A 293 29.36 19.90 26.44
N GLU A 294 29.16 20.06 27.74
CA GLU A 294 29.75 21.15 28.52
C GLU A 294 30.16 20.60 29.87
N GLU A 295 31.33 19.98 29.91
CA GLU A 295 32.26 19.93 31.06
C GLU A 295 33.48 19.13 30.60
N GLY A 296 34.66 19.74 30.66
CA GLY A 296 35.91 19.10 30.26
C GLY A 296 36.75 19.84 29.21
N ARG A 297 36.79 21.18 29.24
CA ARG A 297 37.97 21.91 28.73
C ARG A 297 38.96 22.01 29.89
N GLY A 298 39.94 21.12 29.92
CA GLY A 298 40.94 21.11 30.97
C GLY A 298 42.05 20.09 30.74
N LYS A 299 43.08 20.55 30.00
CA LYS A 299 44.48 20.11 30.03
C LYS A 299 44.81 18.69 29.55
N GLU A 300 45.37 18.65 28.34
CA GLU A 300 46.36 17.66 27.93
C GLU A 300 47.65 17.91 28.74
N GLU A 301 48.19 16.85 29.35
CA GLU A 301 49.61 16.73 29.66
C GLU A 301 50.02 15.26 29.54
N GLU A 302 51.20 15.08 28.97
CA GLU A 302 51.87 13.85 28.57
C GLU A 302 52.24 12.96 29.77
N GLY A 303 52.37 11.64 29.56
CA GLY A 303 53.09 10.80 30.52
C GLY A 303 52.81 9.29 30.47
N THR A 304 53.58 8.60 29.63
CA THR A 304 54.26 7.30 29.87
C THR A 304 53.59 6.14 30.64
N CYS A 305 53.70 4.97 29.99
CA CYS A 305 53.70 3.59 30.48
C CYS A 305 53.93 3.33 31.99
N GLN A 306 53.17 2.39 32.57
CA GLN A 306 53.72 1.17 33.16
C GLN A 306 52.65 0.18 33.66
N GLU A 307 53.06 -1.09 33.66
CA GLU A 307 52.37 -2.32 34.06
C GLU A 307 51.94 -2.36 35.55
N GLY A 308 50.98 -3.23 35.89
CA GLY A 308 50.92 -3.76 37.27
C GLY A 308 49.58 -4.29 37.80
N ARG A 309 49.34 -5.59 37.60
CA ARG A 309 48.79 -6.58 38.57
C ARG A 309 47.77 -6.13 39.64
N GLY A 310 46.55 -6.66 39.53
CA GLY A 310 46.04 -7.73 40.41
C GLY A 310 45.31 -7.37 41.72
N LYS A 311 44.28 -8.19 42.02
CA LYS A 311 43.50 -8.37 43.27
C LYS A 311 42.39 -7.35 43.53
N LYS A 312 41.27 -7.64 44.19
CA LYS A 312 40.44 -8.83 44.50
C LYS A 312 39.27 -8.24 45.33
N GLU A 313 38.11 -8.90 45.28
CA GLU A 313 37.10 -8.98 46.35
C GLU A 313 36.10 -7.82 46.62
N GLU A 314 34.83 -8.24 46.56
CA GLU A 314 33.73 -8.01 47.53
C GLU A 314 32.93 -6.69 47.51
N GLY A 315 31.70 -6.82 47.01
CA GLY A 315 30.52 -6.95 47.89
C GLY A 315 29.91 -5.68 48.49
N ARG A 316 28.63 -5.46 48.15
CA ARG A 316 27.53 -4.69 48.82
C ARG A 316 26.71 -4.00 47.72
N GLY A 317 25.39 -4.00 47.67
CA GLY A 317 24.35 -4.36 48.62
C GLY A 317 23.09 -3.61 48.14
N TYR A 318 22.00 -4.33 47.90
CA TYR A 318 20.72 -3.77 47.44
C TYR A 318 20.05 -2.91 48.53
N PRO A 319 19.35 -1.82 48.18
CA PRO A 319 18.42 -1.14 49.09
C PRO A 319 17.00 -1.76 49.02
N PRO A 320 16.18 -1.62 50.09
CA PRO A 320 15.00 -2.47 50.35
C PRO A 320 13.69 -1.95 49.74
N LEU A 321 12.75 -2.89 49.55
CA LEU A 321 11.33 -2.68 49.23
C LEU A 321 10.50 -2.27 50.47
N PRO A 322 9.44 -1.46 50.32
CA PRO A 322 8.46 -1.23 51.38
C PRO A 322 7.27 -2.22 51.33
N PRO A 323 6.50 -2.38 52.44
CA PRO A 323 5.73 -3.58 52.75
C PRO A 323 4.27 -3.61 52.24
N PHE A 324 3.76 -4.84 52.15
CA PHE A 324 2.37 -5.24 51.92
C PHE A 324 1.47 -4.97 53.15
N GLU A 325 0.25 -4.49 52.91
CA GLU A 325 -0.88 -4.58 53.84
C GLU A 325 -1.97 -5.52 53.28
N ARG A 326 -2.64 -6.23 54.20
CA ARG A 326 -3.62 -7.31 53.98
C ARG A 326 -4.87 -7.01 54.83
N GLY A 327 -6.05 -7.35 54.33
CA GLY A 327 -7.35 -7.48 55.04
C GLY A 327 -8.47 -7.70 54.00
N GLU A 328 -9.05 -8.90 53.86
CA GLU A 328 -10.24 -9.46 54.57
C GLU A 328 -11.54 -8.64 54.30
N GLU A 329 -12.74 -9.15 54.03
CA GLU A 329 -13.34 -10.47 53.75
C GLU A 329 -14.79 -10.22 53.22
N GLU A 330 -15.30 -11.19 52.43
CA GLU A 330 -16.68 -11.63 52.08
C GLU A 330 -17.95 -10.74 52.09
N GLY A 331 -18.76 -10.94 51.03
CA GLY A 331 -20.19 -10.61 50.98
C GLY A 331 -20.88 -11.06 49.68
N THR A 332 -21.55 -12.20 49.72
CA THR A 332 -22.33 -12.85 48.63
C THR A 332 -23.57 -12.06 48.20
N GLN A 333 -23.79 -11.88 46.89
CA GLN A 333 -25.12 -11.88 46.23
C GLN A 333 -25.02 -11.81 44.70
N THR A 334 -25.79 -12.64 44.00
CA THR A 334 -26.03 -12.61 42.54
C THR A 334 -27.55 -12.78 42.29
N PRO A 335 -28.09 -12.51 41.09
CA PRO A 335 -27.73 -11.45 40.12
C PRO A 335 -28.99 -10.78 39.50
N LYS A 336 -28.97 -9.47 39.20
CA LYS A 336 -29.85 -8.88 38.16
C LYS A 336 -29.21 -7.63 37.53
N ASN A 337 -29.24 -7.61 36.19
CA ASN A 337 -29.10 -6.49 35.26
C ASN A 337 -27.89 -5.56 35.43
N PHE A 338 -26.87 -5.71 34.57
CA PHE A 338 -25.96 -4.61 34.26
C PHE A 338 -25.70 -4.45 32.77
N GLN A 339 -26.29 -3.38 32.26
CA GLN A 339 -26.05 -2.73 30.98
C GLN A 339 -24.91 -1.73 31.19
N GLN A 340 -23.98 -1.66 30.24
CA GLN A 340 -23.05 -0.55 29.98
C GLN A 340 -22.31 0.05 31.19
N SER A 341 -21.05 -0.35 31.37
CA SER A 341 -19.96 0.60 31.66
C SER A 341 -18.66 0.01 31.14
N VAL A 342 -18.27 0.46 29.95
CA VAL A 342 -16.90 0.34 29.47
C VAL A 342 -16.30 1.71 29.71
N ASP A 343 -15.20 1.75 30.47
CA ASP A 343 -14.46 2.94 30.86
C ASP A 343 -14.37 3.99 29.74
N SER A 344 -15.13 5.07 29.89
CA SER A 344 -14.89 6.33 29.20
C SER A 344 -13.80 7.08 29.97
N GLY A 345 -12.57 6.60 29.87
CA GLY A 345 -11.38 7.38 30.21
C GLY A 345 -11.19 8.48 29.17
N VAL A 346 -11.93 9.59 29.32
CA VAL A 346 -11.71 10.82 28.55
C VAL A 346 -10.32 11.34 28.90
N LEU A 347 -9.35 11.10 28.02
CA LEU A 347 -8.04 11.72 28.09
C LEU A 347 -8.21 13.23 27.99
N ASN A 348 -7.83 13.93 29.05
CA ASN A 348 -7.75 15.39 29.12
C ASN A 348 -6.73 15.88 28.06
N PRO A 349 -7.07 16.76 27.10
CA PRO A 349 -6.20 17.08 25.96
C PRO A 349 -5.10 18.10 26.31
N LYS A 350 -4.53 18.04 27.52
CA LYS A 350 -3.52 18.98 28.00
C LYS A 350 -2.29 18.28 28.57
N SER A 351 -1.66 17.44 27.77
CA SER A 351 -0.22 17.21 27.86
C SER A 351 0.33 17.09 26.43
N LYS A 352 0.97 18.15 25.94
CA LYS A 352 1.76 18.11 24.71
C LYS A 352 3.02 17.28 24.99
N ASP A 353 2.92 15.97 24.82
CA ASP A 353 4.10 15.15 24.57
C ASP A 353 4.38 15.23 23.06
N ASN A 354 5.51 15.82 22.72
CA ASN A 354 5.88 16.18 21.36
C ASN A 354 6.54 14.99 20.64
N GLN A 355 6.02 13.78 20.81
CA GLN A 355 6.45 12.58 20.09
C GLN A 355 5.47 12.29 18.94
N LYS A 356 6.02 12.10 17.74
CA LYS A 356 5.26 11.90 16.50
C LYS A 356 4.52 10.57 16.57
N SER A 357 3.20 10.59 16.38
CA SER A 357 2.37 9.37 16.31
C SER A 357 2.83 8.48 15.15
N LEU A 358 2.91 7.17 15.38
CA LEU A 358 3.18 6.19 14.32
C LEU A 358 2.05 6.21 13.28
N LYS A 359 2.39 6.37 12.00
CA LYS A 359 1.43 6.20 10.91
C LYS A 359 1.41 4.73 10.43
N PRO A 360 0.32 4.26 9.79
CA PRO A 360 0.29 2.93 9.18
C PRO A 360 1.50 2.65 8.28
N ASP A 361 1.95 3.65 7.52
CA ASP A 361 3.14 3.54 6.68
C ASP A 361 4.43 3.25 7.46
N ASP A 362 4.59 3.80 8.67
CA ASP A 362 5.74 3.46 9.52
C ASP A 362 5.72 1.97 9.88
N ILE A 363 4.53 1.39 10.05
CA ILE A 363 4.40 -0.04 10.33
C ILE A 363 4.58 -0.83 9.04
N GLY A 364 3.79 -0.57 7.99
CA GLY A 364 3.79 -1.31 6.73
C GLY A 364 5.10 -1.22 5.95
N PHE A 365 5.86 -0.13 6.06
CA PHE A 365 7.13 0.05 5.34
C PHE A 365 8.38 -0.03 6.22
N ARG A 366 8.25 -0.06 7.55
CA ARG A 366 9.42 -0.18 8.44
C ARG A 366 9.30 -1.37 9.40
N LEU A 367 8.29 -1.45 10.26
CA LEU A 367 8.21 -2.56 11.22
C LEU A 367 7.85 -3.90 10.56
N GLY A 368 6.76 -3.93 9.78
CA GLY A 368 6.26 -5.11 9.08
C GLY A 368 7.29 -5.81 8.19
N PRO A 369 8.11 -5.10 7.38
CA PRO A 369 9.16 -5.72 6.58
C PRO A 369 10.20 -6.49 7.39
N ARG A 370 10.47 -6.11 8.64
CA ARG A 370 11.41 -6.83 9.53
C ARG A 370 10.85 -8.18 9.96
N ILE A 371 9.59 -8.19 10.34
CA ILE A 371 8.85 -9.41 10.67
C ILE A 371 8.75 -10.31 9.43
N ASN A 372 8.24 -9.76 8.33
CA ASN A 372 8.05 -10.49 7.07
C ASN A 372 9.35 -11.03 6.46
N ALA A 373 10.50 -10.40 6.75
CA ALA A 373 11.78 -10.91 6.27
C ALA A 373 12.13 -12.25 6.94
N VAL A 374 11.89 -12.38 8.26
CA VAL A 374 12.10 -13.63 8.99
C VAL A 374 11.29 -14.77 8.36
N GLY A 375 10.00 -14.55 8.16
CA GLY A 375 9.10 -15.51 7.50
C GLY A 375 9.47 -15.93 6.07
N ARG A 376 10.41 -15.23 5.43
CA ARG A 376 10.84 -15.49 4.05
C ARG A 376 12.16 -16.23 3.96
N ILE A 377 13.09 -15.92 4.87
CA ILE A 377 14.50 -16.35 4.73
C ILE A 377 15.14 -16.84 6.05
N ALA A 378 14.39 -16.92 7.15
CA ALA A 378 14.91 -17.34 8.45
C ALA A 378 13.85 -18.10 9.28
N ASP A 379 14.17 -18.42 10.53
CA ASP A 379 13.30 -19.14 11.46
C ASP A 379 12.25 -18.20 12.11
N PRO A 380 10.94 -18.44 11.90
CA PRO A 380 9.85 -17.68 12.53
C PRO A 380 9.92 -17.59 14.06
N GLN A 381 10.59 -18.54 14.73
CA GLN A 381 10.76 -18.52 16.19
C GLN A 381 11.38 -17.21 16.69
N ILE A 382 12.24 -16.56 15.89
CA ILE A 382 12.83 -15.25 16.23
C ILE A 382 11.75 -14.21 16.50
N VAL A 383 10.71 -14.15 15.67
CA VAL A 383 9.59 -13.20 15.81
C VAL A 383 8.68 -13.61 16.96
N ILE A 384 8.43 -14.90 17.14
CA ILE A 384 7.60 -15.37 18.27
C ILE A 384 8.25 -15.01 19.60
N GLU A 385 9.56 -15.27 19.77
CA GLU A 385 10.30 -14.87 20.97
C GLU A 385 10.30 -13.35 21.15
N LEU A 386 10.55 -12.59 20.07
CA LEU A 386 10.50 -11.14 20.09
C LEU A 386 9.18 -10.60 20.61
N LEU A 387 8.06 -11.08 20.09
CA LEU A 387 6.72 -10.54 20.40
C LEU A 387 6.12 -11.10 21.70
N THR A 388 6.70 -12.14 22.27
CA THR A 388 6.18 -12.81 23.48
C THR A 388 7.05 -12.61 24.71
N THR A 389 8.32 -12.23 24.56
CA THR A 389 9.20 -11.92 25.69
C THR A 389 8.81 -10.63 26.40
N ASP A 390 8.98 -10.62 27.72
CA ASP A 390 8.87 -9.42 28.56
C ASP A 390 10.26 -8.87 28.93
N ASP A 391 11.36 -9.54 28.53
CA ASP A 391 12.74 -9.10 28.75
C ASP A 391 13.21 -8.20 27.59
N MET A 392 13.56 -6.95 27.92
CA MET A 392 13.99 -5.96 26.92
C MET A 392 15.34 -6.29 26.27
N GLY A 393 16.23 -6.99 26.97
CA GLY A 393 17.51 -7.46 26.41
C GLY A 393 17.28 -8.51 25.32
N ILE A 394 16.46 -9.52 25.61
CA ILE A 394 16.05 -10.54 24.64
C ILE A 394 15.29 -9.90 23.48
N ALA A 395 14.36 -8.99 23.77
CA ALA A 395 13.61 -8.27 22.74
C ALA A 395 14.53 -7.49 21.79
N LEU A 396 15.51 -6.77 22.32
CA LEU A 396 16.45 -6.00 21.50
C LEU A 396 17.34 -6.92 20.65
N GLU A 397 17.82 -8.02 21.21
CA GLU A 397 18.60 -9.03 20.48
C GLU A 397 17.80 -9.59 19.30
N ARG A 398 16.56 -10.04 19.54
CA ARG A 398 15.68 -10.57 18.50
C ARG A 398 15.29 -9.51 17.47
N ALA A 399 15.06 -8.26 17.89
CA ALA A 399 14.77 -7.17 16.97
C ALA A 399 15.96 -6.84 16.06
N MET A 400 17.19 -6.90 16.60
CA MET A 400 18.42 -6.75 15.80
C MET A 400 18.59 -7.89 14.79
N GLN A 401 18.26 -9.12 15.17
CA GLN A 401 18.25 -10.26 14.23
C GLN A 401 17.21 -10.03 13.11
N CYS A 402 15.99 -9.60 13.43
CA CYS A 402 15.00 -9.23 12.43
C CYS A 402 15.50 -8.11 11.49
N GLU A 403 16.25 -7.14 12.00
CA GLU A 403 16.85 -6.08 11.18
C GLU A 403 17.93 -6.62 10.24
N GLU A 404 18.84 -7.46 10.74
CA GLU A 404 19.89 -8.08 9.92
C GLU A 404 19.28 -8.92 8.79
N ILE A 405 18.29 -9.76 9.13
CA ILE A 405 17.55 -10.58 8.17
C ILE A 405 16.82 -9.70 7.14
N ASN A 406 16.24 -8.58 7.57
CA ASN A 406 15.62 -7.63 6.65
C ASN A 406 16.61 -6.97 5.70
N GLN A 407 17.82 -6.64 6.17
CA GLN A 407 18.89 -6.09 5.33
C GLN A 407 19.35 -7.14 4.29
N GLN A 408 19.56 -8.38 4.70
CA GLN A 408 19.88 -9.49 3.80
C GLN A 408 18.79 -9.69 2.75
N ARG A 409 17.52 -9.71 3.16
CA ARG A 409 16.37 -9.79 2.24
C ARG A 409 16.37 -8.63 1.24
N GLN A 410 16.63 -7.39 1.68
CA GLN A 410 16.68 -6.22 0.80
C GLN A 410 17.80 -6.35 -0.24
N GLN A 411 18.99 -6.78 0.20
CA GLN A 411 20.13 -7.02 -0.68
C GLN A 411 19.80 -8.07 -1.75
N LEU A 412 19.27 -9.24 -1.34
CA LEU A 412 18.84 -10.28 -2.27
C LEU A 412 17.78 -9.76 -3.27
N CYS A 413 16.81 -8.96 -2.81
CA CYS A 413 15.84 -8.35 -3.70
C CYS A 413 16.48 -7.40 -4.72
N GLU A 414 17.46 -6.59 -4.30
CA GLU A 414 18.16 -5.64 -5.18
C GLU A 414 19.00 -6.38 -6.23
N GLU A 415 19.73 -7.42 -5.84
CA GLU A 415 20.54 -8.26 -6.74
C GLU A 415 19.66 -8.95 -7.79
N ILE A 416 18.61 -9.66 -7.35
CA ILE A 416 17.67 -10.36 -8.23
C ILE A 416 16.93 -9.38 -9.16
N GLU A 417 16.54 -8.20 -8.67
CA GLU A 417 15.90 -7.16 -9.50
C GLU A 417 16.84 -6.66 -10.59
N GLN A 418 18.11 -6.40 -10.27
CA GLN A 418 19.09 -5.96 -11.25
C GLN A 418 19.36 -7.03 -12.32
N GLU A 419 19.51 -8.29 -11.91
CA GLU A 419 19.70 -9.42 -12.84
C GLU A 419 18.47 -9.62 -13.74
N ALA A 420 17.26 -9.56 -13.16
CA ALA A 420 16.02 -9.68 -13.93
C ALA A 420 15.88 -8.54 -14.96
N ILE A 421 16.19 -7.30 -14.59
CA ILE A 421 16.16 -6.15 -15.51
C ILE A 421 17.20 -6.34 -16.62
N ALA A 422 18.44 -6.71 -16.29
CA ALA A 422 19.50 -6.95 -17.27
C ALA A 422 19.13 -8.09 -18.24
N TRP A 423 18.48 -9.14 -17.74
CA TRP A 423 17.95 -10.21 -18.56
C TRP A 423 16.83 -9.71 -19.49
N CYS A 424 15.87 -8.95 -18.99
CA CYS A 424 14.80 -8.37 -19.82
C CYS A 424 15.34 -7.47 -20.94
N GLU A 425 16.35 -6.65 -20.63
CA GLU A 425 16.96 -5.73 -21.60
C GLU A 425 17.79 -6.45 -22.67
N SER A 426 18.42 -7.57 -22.32
CA SER A 426 19.23 -8.38 -23.26
C SER A 426 18.40 -9.38 -24.08
N SER A 427 17.27 -9.87 -23.55
CA SER A 427 16.46 -10.93 -24.16
C SER A 427 15.59 -10.47 -25.34
N GLN A 428 15.57 -9.17 -25.66
CA GLN A 428 14.76 -8.59 -26.76
C GLN A 428 13.27 -8.97 -26.74
N ILE A 429 12.71 -9.25 -25.57
CA ILE A 429 11.30 -9.66 -25.43
C ILE A 429 10.38 -8.53 -25.87
N ASN A 430 9.47 -8.84 -26.78
CA ASN A 430 8.46 -7.91 -27.21
C ASN A 430 7.22 -8.03 -26.30
N LEU A 431 7.12 -7.20 -25.25
CA LEU A 431 5.95 -7.18 -24.36
C LEU A 431 4.64 -6.78 -25.08
N ARG A 432 4.73 -6.08 -26.23
CA ARG A 432 3.58 -5.83 -27.12
C ARG A 432 3.23 -7.02 -28.01
N GLU A 433 3.91 -8.13 -27.89
CA GLU A 433 3.51 -9.42 -28.42
C GLU A 433 3.16 -10.31 -27.24
N GLU A 434 4.07 -10.54 -26.31
CA GLU A 434 3.85 -11.51 -25.23
C GLU A 434 2.76 -11.15 -24.23
N ARG A 435 2.47 -9.86 -24.00
CA ARG A 435 1.52 -9.34 -22.97
C ARG A 435 1.85 -9.68 -21.52
N VAL A 436 2.70 -10.67 -21.26
CA VAL A 436 3.15 -11.15 -19.95
C VAL A 436 4.68 -11.24 -19.95
N LEU A 437 5.30 -10.98 -18.79
CA LEU A 437 6.73 -11.17 -18.60
C LEU A 437 6.97 -12.46 -17.82
N VAL A 438 7.73 -13.39 -18.40
CA VAL A 438 8.14 -14.65 -17.75
C VAL A 438 9.67 -14.70 -17.66
N VAL A 439 10.21 -14.60 -16.45
CA VAL A 439 11.66 -14.59 -16.20
C VAL A 439 12.05 -15.70 -15.22
N VAL A 440 13.01 -16.54 -15.60
CA VAL A 440 13.51 -17.64 -14.78
C VAL A 440 15.03 -17.63 -14.83
N GLN A 441 15.68 -17.66 -13.66
CA GLN A 441 17.14 -17.74 -13.52
C GLN A 441 17.50 -18.64 -12.33
N PRO A 442 18.63 -19.36 -12.39
CA PRO A 442 19.12 -20.16 -11.27
C PRO A 442 19.67 -19.29 -10.13
N GLY A 443 19.77 -19.85 -8.93
CA GLY A 443 20.39 -19.20 -7.78
C GLY A 443 19.57 -18.09 -7.11
N TRP A 444 18.39 -17.76 -7.64
CA TRP A 444 17.49 -16.80 -7.00
C TRP A 444 16.79 -17.41 -5.79
N HIS A 445 16.80 -16.69 -4.66
CA HIS A 445 16.16 -17.16 -3.45
C HIS A 445 14.62 -17.09 -3.56
N HIS A 446 13.93 -18.24 -3.53
CA HIS A 446 12.48 -18.32 -3.76
C HIS A 446 11.63 -17.47 -2.80
N GLY A 447 12.14 -17.17 -1.59
CA GLY A 447 11.43 -16.38 -0.57
C GLY A 447 11.25 -14.90 -0.95
N VAL A 448 12.05 -14.41 -1.89
CA VAL A 448 12.09 -12.98 -2.29
C VAL A 448 11.67 -12.71 -3.73
N ILE A 449 11.65 -13.72 -4.61
CA ILE A 449 11.27 -13.51 -6.04
C ILE A 449 9.88 -12.87 -6.18
N GLY A 450 8.91 -13.22 -5.32
CA GLY A 450 7.58 -12.59 -5.35
C GLY A 450 7.58 -11.08 -5.08
N ILE A 451 8.57 -10.56 -4.33
CA ILE A 451 8.76 -9.11 -4.11
C ILE A 451 9.31 -8.47 -5.38
N VAL A 452 10.28 -9.11 -6.02
CA VAL A 452 10.86 -8.64 -7.28
C VAL A 452 9.80 -8.65 -8.39
N ALA A 453 8.93 -9.66 -8.45
CA ALA A 453 7.80 -9.69 -9.38
C ALA A 453 6.92 -8.43 -9.27
N SER A 454 6.58 -7.99 -8.05
CA SER A 454 5.79 -6.77 -7.85
C SER A 454 6.52 -5.53 -8.38
N ARG A 455 7.84 -5.42 -8.17
CA ARG A 455 8.65 -4.30 -8.72
C ARG A 455 8.72 -4.33 -10.24
N LEU A 456 8.80 -5.51 -10.84
CA LEU A 456 8.78 -5.68 -12.29
C LEU A 456 7.39 -5.33 -12.87
N VAL A 457 6.29 -5.64 -12.17
CA VAL A 457 4.94 -5.18 -12.56
C VAL A 457 4.88 -3.65 -12.55
N GLU A 458 5.39 -3.00 -11.50
CA GLU A 458 5.44 -1.53 -11.41
C GLU A 458 6.30 -0.90 -12.52
N ARG A 459 7.41 -1.54 -12.88
CA ARG A 459 8.35 -1.07 -13.92
C ARG A 459 7.81 -1.24 -15.34
N TYR A 460 7.29 -2.43 -15.66
CA TYR A 460 6.94 -2.80 -17.03
C TYR A 460 5.43 -2.69 -17.32
N GLY A 461 4.58 -2.65 -16.30
CA GLY A 461 3.13 -2.48 -16.47
C GLY A 461 2.42 -3.68 -17.09
N VAL A 462 2.97 -4.89 -16.92
CA VAL A 462 2.44 -6.16 -17.42
C VAL A 462 2.39 -7.19 -16.27
N PRO A 463 1.59 -8.26 -16.35
CA PRO A 463 1.70 -9.38 -15.42
C PRO A 463 3.12 -9.98 -15.48
N VAL A 464 3.64 -10.37 -14.33
CA VAL A 464 5.00 -10.91 -14.18
C VAL A 464 4.95 -12.27 -13.50
N PHE A 465 5.57 -13.26 -14.14
CA PHE A 465 5.85 -14.59 -13.60
C PHE A 465 7.36 -14.72 -13.47
N ILE A 466 7.85 -14.91 -12.25
CA ILE A 466 9.28 -15.05 -11.94
C ILE A 466 9.55 -16.43 -11.34
N GLY A 467 10.66 -17.07 -11.69
CA GLY A 467 11.01 -18.40 -11.20
C GLY A 467 12.49 -18.61 -10.94
N THR A 468 12.80 -19.65 -10.19
CA THR A 468 14.15 -20.14 -9.88
C THR A 468 14.16 -21.67 -9.91
N TYR A 469 15.32 -22.25 -10.19
CA TYR A 469 15.52 -23.70 -10.16
C TYR A 469 15.71 -24.17 -8.71
N GLU A 470 15.08 -25.29 -8.34
CA GLU A 470 15.31 -25.91 -7.03
C GLU A 470 16.74 -26.50 -6.95
N GLU A 471 17.41 -26.31 -5.81
CA GLU A 471 18.83 -26.67 -5.62
C GLU A 471 19.10 -28.18 -5.74
N GLU A 472 18.11 -29.02 -5.41
CA GLU A 472 18.18 -30.47 -5.60
C GLU A 472 17.69 -30.86 -7.00
N GLY A 473 18.62 -30.86 -7.96
CA GLY A 473 18.46 -31.54 -9.26
C GLY A 473 18.18 -30.66 -10.47
N GLU A 474 17.96 -29.35 -10.32
CA GLU A 474 17.63 -28.40 -11.42
C GLU A 474 16.44 -28.82 -12.33
N GLU A 475 15.70 -29.87 -11.95
CA GLU A 475 14.59 -30.41 -12.73
C GLU A 475 13.27 -29.66 -12.47
N ILE A 476 13.16 -28.95 -11.35
CA ILE A 476 11.94 -28.26 -10.92
C ILE A 476 12.20 -26.76 -10.84
N ILE A 477 11.30 -25.98 -11.45
CA ILE A 477 11.23 -24.53 -11.29
C ILE A 477 10.16 -24.22 -10.26
N ARG A 478 10.51 -23.41 -9.26
CA ARG A 478 9.57 -22.79 -8.33
C ARG A 478 9.45 -21.31 -8.65
N GLY A 479 8.22 -20.80 -8.68
CA GLY A 479 7.97 -19.43 -9.07
C GLY A 479 6.86 -18.72 -8.33
N SER A 480 6.80 -17.42 -8.56
CA SER A 480 5.77 -16.53 -8.06
C SER A 480 5.26 -15.63 -9.18
N ALA A 481 3.99 -15.28 -9.12
CA ALA A 481 3.32 -14.43 -10.10
C ALA A 481 2.71 -13.19 -9.43
N ARG A 482 2.68 -12.08 -10.18
CA ARG A 482 1.99 -10.83 -9.82
C ARG A 482 1.26 -10.29 -11.03
N GLY A 483 0.00 -9.92 -10.84
CA GLY A 483 -0.90 -9.46 -11.90
C GLY A 483 -1.06 -7.94 -11.94
N ILE A 484 -1.67 -7.47 -13.03
CA ILE A 484 -2.27 -6.14 -13.15
C ILE A 484 -3.81 -6.28 -12.99
N PRO A 485 -4.58 -5.21 -12.73
CA PRO A 485 -6.02 -5.32 -12.45
C PRO A 485 -6.83 -6.10 -13.50
N GLU A 486 -6.45 -5.98 -14.77
CA GLU A 486 -7.10 -6.63 -15.91
C GLU A 486 -6.71 -8.10 -16.12
N PHE A 487 -5.79 -8.64 -15.31
CA PHE A 487 -5.27 -10.01 -15.44
C PHE A 487 -5.50 -10.81 -14.16
N ASP A 488 -6.17 -11.95 -14.27
CA ASP A 488 -6.34 -12.88 -13.15
C ASP A 488 -5.21 -13.92 -13.13
N VAL A 489 -4.35 -13.81 -12.12
CA VAL A 489 -3.19 -14.70 -11.95
C VAL A 489 -3.61 -16.14 -11.67
N PHE A 490 -4.69 -16.35 -10.90
CA PHE A 490 -5.11 -17.70 -10.55
C PHE A 490 -5.74 -18.40 -11.75
N GLU A 491 -6.61 -17.72 -12.50
CA GLU A 491 -7.15 -18.26 -13.76
C GLU A 491 -6.05 -18.56 -14.78
N ALA A 492 -5.02 -17.71 -14.87
CA ALA A 492 -3.87 -17.94 -15.74
C ALA A 492 -3.08 -19.21 -15.37
N LEU A 493 -2.91 -19.48 -14.07
CA LEU A 493 -2.28 -20.70 -13.58
C LEU A 493 -3.15 -21.93 -13.86
N GLN A 494 -4.47 -21.83 -13.63
CA GLN A 494 -5.42 -22.90 -13.99
C GLN A 494 -5.43 -23.20 -15.49
N PHE A 495 -5.29 -22.18 -16.34
CA PHE A 495 -5.16 -22.36 -17.79
C PHE A 495 -3.91 -23.17 -18.19
N CYS A 496 -2.90 -23.20 -17.30
CA CYS A 496 -1.65 -23.92 -17.45
C CYS A 496 -1.57 -25.22 -16.62
N ASP A 497 -2.69 -25.69 -16.03
CA ASP A 497 -2.74 -26.79 -15.05
C ASP A 497 -1.93 -28.04 -15.47
N GLU A 498 -2.06 -28.47 -16.73
CA GLU A 498 -1.37 -29.65 -17.27
C GLU A 498 0.17 -29.57 -17.28
N LEU A 499 0.72 -28.35 -17.18
CA LEU A 499 2.17 -28.09 -17.16
C LEU A 499 2.72 -27.97 -15.73
N LEU A 500 1.83 -27.72 -14.75
CA LEU A 500 2.18 -27.36 -13.39
C LEU A 500 2.17 -28.58 -12.46
N GLY A 501 3.01 -28.51 -11.43
CA GLY A 501 2.97 -29.42 -10.30
C GLY A 501 2.01 -28.90 -9.23
N LYS A 502 2.52 -28.07 -8.32
CA LYS A 502 1.69 -27.39 -7.30
C LYS A 502 1.51 -25.94 -7.68
N TYR A 503 0.31 -25.40 -7.57
CA TYR A 503 0.06 -23.97 -7.69
C TYR A 503 -1.11 -23.52 -6.83
N GLY A 504 -1.18 -22.23 -6.57
CA GLY A 504 -2.24 -21.59 -5.81
C GLY A 504 -2.07 -20.08 -5.77
N GLY A 505 -3.09 -19.38 -5.27
CA GLY A 505 -3.09 -17.93 -5.15
C GLY A 505 -4.48 -17.34 -5.37
N HIS A 506 -4.49 -16.05 -5.68
CA HIS A 506 -5.68 -15.26 -5.97
C HIS A 506 -5.45 -14.40 -7.22
N ARG A 507 -6.46 -13.62 -7.61
CA ARG A 507 -6.42 -12.76 -8.80
C ARG A 507 -5.13 -11.92 -8.95
N ALA A 508 -4.61 -11.36 -7.87
CA ALA A 508 -3.47 -10.45 -7.91
C ALA A 508 -2.08 -11.14 -7.82
N ALA A 509 -2.01 -12.36 -7.28
CA ALA A 509 -0.75 -13.01 -6.95
C ALA A 509 -0.89 -14.52 -6.85
N GLY A 510 0.18 -15.25 -7.19
CA GLY A 510 0.20 -16.71 -7.07
C GLY A 510 1.60 -17.27 -6.85
N GLY A 511 1.64 -18.54 -6.45
CA GLY A 511 2.82 -19.38 -6.39
C GLY A 511 2.62 -20.62 -7.23
N PHE A 512 3.68 -21.11 -7.87
CA PHE A 512 3.62 -22.27 -8.75
C PHE A 512 4.94 -23.04 -8.76
N SER A 513 4.89 -24.30 -9.18
CA SER A 513 6.06 -25.09 -9.55
C SER A 513 5.78 -25.93 -10.79
N PHE A 514 6.81 -26.25 -11.57
CA PHE A 514 6.71 -27.12 -12.74
C PHE A 514 8.07 -27.71 -13.14
N SER A 515 8.08 -28.76 -13.95
CA SER A 515 9.32 -29.34 -14.50
C SER A 515 10.01 -28.37 -15.46
N ALA A 516 11.32 -28.18 -15.35
CA ALA A 516 12.11 -27.27 -16.16
C ALA A 516 11.91 -27.45 -17.67
N GLU A 517 11.64 -28.68 -18.12
CA GLU A 517 11.35 -29.01 -19.52
C GLU A 517 10.08 -28.33 -20.08
N ASN A 518 9.15 -27.93 -19.19
CA ASN A 518 7.90 -27.28 -19.57
C ASN A 518 8.01 -25.76 -19.73
N LEU A 519 9.18 -25.14 -19.49
CA LEU A 519 9.34 -23.68 -19.45
C LEU A 519 8.84 -22.96 -20.71
N ASP A 520 9.21 -23.44 -21.91
CA ASP A 520 8.82 -22.79 -23.16
C ASP A 520 7.32 -22.98 -23.48
N LYS A 521 6.76 -24.14 -23.10
CA LYS A 521 5.31 -24.37 -23.20
C LYS A 521 4.56 -23.44 -22.24
N PHE A 522 5.06 -23.29 -21.02
CA PHE A 522 4.47 -22.42 -20.01
C PHE A 522 4.45 -20.95 -20.46
N ARG A 523 5.56 -20.45 -21.02
CA ARG A 523 5.62 -19.12 -21.66
C ARG A 523 4.55 -18.94 -22.73
N SER A 524 4.47 -19.90 -23.65
CA SER A 524 3.53 -19.85 -24.77
C SER A 524 2.07 -19.85 -24.30
N ARG A 525 1.72 -20.69 -23.32
CA ARG A 525 0.37 -20.80 -22.76
C ARG A 525 -0.05 -19.57 -21.97
N LEU A 526 0.87 -18.98 -21.19
CA LEU A 526 0.60 -17.71 -20.51
C LEU A 526 0.41 -16.57 -21.50
N SER A 527 1.21 -16.52 -22.56
CA SER A 527 1.06 -15.53 -23.65
C SER A 527 -0.31 -15.67 -24.33
N GLU A 528 -0.74 -16.90 -24.62
CA GLU A 528 -2.08 -17.19 -25.16
C GLU A 528 -3.19 -16.67 -24.25
N PHE A 529 -3.16 -17.01 -22.95
CA PHE A 529 -4.14 -16.52 -21.98
C PHE A 529 -4.12 -14.99 -21.86
N ALA A 530 -2.92 -14.39 -21.83
CA ALA A 530 -2.77 -12.95 -21.74
C ALA A 530 -3.38 -12.22 -22.95
N HIS A 531 -3.37 -12.81 -24.16
CA HIS A 531 -4.07 -12.25 -25.32
C HIS A 531 -5.59 -12.31 -25.21
N GLN A 532 -6.15 -13.27 -24.46
CA GLN A 532 -7.59 -13.38 -24.26
C GLN A 532 -8.14 -12.28 -23.33
N CYS A 533 -7.31 -11.77 -22.42
CA CYS A 533 -7.73 -10.79 -21.41
C CYS A 533 -7.10 -9.40 -21.54
N LEU A 534 -5.94 -9.25 -22.21
CA LEU A 534 -5.19 -7.98 -22.25
C LEU A 534 -5.15 -7.32 -23.64
N GLU A 535 -5.53 -6.05 -23.64
CA GLU A 535 -5.31 -5.12 -24.75
C GLU A 535 -3.97 -4.39 -24.63
N ILE A 536 -3.44 -3.90 -25.76
CA ILE A 536 -2.20 -3.10 -25.83
C ILE A 536 -2.22 -1.90 -24.86
N LYS A 537 -3.38 -1.27 -24.66
CA LYS A 537 -3.53 -0.11 -23.77
C LYS A 537 -3.31 -0.45 -22.29
N HIS A 538 -3.49 -1.72 -21.89
CA HIS A 538 -3.31 -2.18 -20.52
C HIS A 538 -1.83 -2.34 -20.13
N LEU A 539 -0.94 -2.50 -21.11
CA LEU A 539 0.49 -2.82 -20.94
C LEU A 539 1.32 -1.59 -20.56
N LYS A 540 0.89 -0.92 -19.48
CA LYS A 540 1.46 0.31 -18.95
C LYS A 540 1.20 0.38 -17.44
N PRO A 541 2.15 0.86 -16.64
CA PRO A 541 1.91 1.11 -15.22
C PRO A 541 0.70 2.04 -15.04
N LEU A 542 -0.18 1.66 -14.12
CA LEU A 542 -1.44 2.35 -13.85
C LEU A 542 -1.29 3.33 -12.69
N VAL A 543 -1.67 4.59 -12.91
CA VAL A 543 -1.83 5.60 -11.87
C VAL A 543 -3.31 5.90 -11.69
N SER A 544 -3.88 5.50 -10.55
CA SER A 544 -5.26 5.82 -10.18
C SER A 544 -5.31 7.14 -9.41
N ILE A 545 -6.24 8.03 -9.76
CA ILE A 545 -6.27 9.42 -9.29
C ILE A 545 -7.67 9.74 -8.76
N ASP A 546 -7.75 10.07 -7.47
CA ASP A 546 -8.99 10.31 -6.74
C ASP A 546 -9.65 11.65 -7.14
N ALA A 547 -8.89 12.75 -7.25
CA ALA A 547 -9.47 14.06 -7.54
C ALA A 547 -8.50 15.02 -8.23
N GLU A 548 -9.04 15.95 -9.04
CA GLU A 548 -8.30 17.12 -9.52
C GLU A 548 -8.16 18.15 -8.40
N ALA A 549 -6.98 18.72 -8.24
CA ALA A 549 -6.70 19.76 -7.26
C ALA A 549 -5.92 20.93 -7.90
N GLU A 550 -6.23 22.15 -7.50
CA GLU A 550 -5.42 23.31 -7.79
C GLU A 550 -4.26 23.43 -6.79
N ILE A 551 -3.09 23.90 -7.24
CA ILE A 551 -1.90 23.98 -6.38
C ILE A 551 -2.14 24.83 -5.11
N GLN A 552 -2.96 25.87 -5.21
CA GLN A 552 -3.35 26.74 -4.08
C GLN A 552 -4.17 26.03 -2.98
N GLU A 553 -4.81 24.91 -3.30
CA GLU A 553 -5.58 24.10 -2.34
C GLU A 553 -4.66 23.19 -1.51
N LEU A 554 -3.41 22.98 -1.95
CA LEU A 554 -2.44 22.04 -1.38
C LEU A 554 -1.71 22.62 -0.16
N ASN A 555 -2.48 22.95 0.88
CA ASN A 555 -1.99 23.57 2.10
C ASN A 555 -2.05 22.64 3.31
N PHE A 556 -1.59 23.12 4.47
CA PHE A 556 -1.59 22.37 5.72
C PHE A 556 -2.99 22.01 6.24
N ASP A 557 -4.02 22.78 5.90
CA ASP A 557 -5.40 22.46 6.30
C ASP A 557 -5.89 21.22 5.57
N LEU A 558 -5.70 21.18 4.25
CA LEU A 558 -5.98 19.99 3.46
C LEU A 558 -5.15 18.79 3.94
N TYR A 559 -3.84 18.99 4.18
CA TYR A 559 -2.97 17.92 4.68
C TYR A 559 -3.47 17.34 6.02
N ARG A 560 -3.92 18.18 6.95
CA ARG A 560 -4.52 17.73 8.22
C ARG A 560 -5.85 17.02 8.02
N GLN A 561 -6.64 17.41 7.02
CA GLN A 561 -7.88 16.70 6.72
C GLN A 561 -7.65 15.35 6.03
N ILE A 562 -6.54 15.17 5.31
CA ILE A 562 -6.13 13.84 4.82
C ILE A 562 -5.94 12.87 5.99
N ASP A 563 -5.49 13.34 7.16
CA ASP A 563 -5.39 12.49 8.37
C ASP A 563 -6.76 11.91 8.81
N LEU A 564 -7.90 12.49 8.39
CA LEU A 564 -9.22 11.89 8.63
C LEU A 564 -9.44 10.58 7.85
N LEU A 565 -8.78 10.43 6.70
CA LEU A 565 -8.82 9.22 5.89
C LEU A 565 -7.97 8.09 6.50
N HIS A 566 -7.03 8.42 7.40
CA HIS A 566 -6.20 7.42 8.05
C HIS A 566 -7.02 6.53 9.01
N PRO A 567 -6.61 5.27 9.19
CA PRO A 567 -5.40 4.65 8.62
C PRO A 567 -5.54 4.29 7.13
N CYS A 568 -4.56 4.69 6.31
CA CYS A 568 -4.47 4.31 4.90
C CYS A 568 -3.68 3.01 4.73
N GLY A 569 -4.02 2.21 3.71
CA GLY A 569 -3.52 0.86 3.47
C GLY A 569 -4.28 0.16 2.33
N ILE A 570 -4.37 -1.17 2.34
CA ILE A 570 -5.18 -1.93 1.38
C ILE A 570 -6.66 -1.57 1.54
N GLU A 571 -7.35 -1.46 0.41
CA GLU A 571 -8.74 -0.97 0.27
C GLU A 571 -8.98 0.47 0.79
N ASN A 572 -7.94 1.16 1.27
CA ASN A 572 -8.00 2.58 1.62
C ASN A 572 -6.65 3.26 1.35
N LYS A 573 -6.24 3.36 0.09
CA LYS A 573 -4.93 3.95 -0.29
C LYS A 573 -4.85 5.42 0.13
N ASP A 574 -3.65 5.99 0.23
CA ASP A 574 -3.53 7.46 0.35
C ASP A 574 -4.20 8.15 -0.84
N PRO A 575 -4.81 9.32 -0.64
CA PRO A 575 -5.38 10.09 -1.72
C PRO A 575 -4.30 10.50 -2.74
N VAL A 576 -4.59 10.26 -4.01
CA VAL A 576 -3.80 10.70 -5.15
C VAL A 576 -4.55 11.82 -5.85
N PHE A 577 -3.94 13.00 -5.88
CA PHE A 577 -4.47 14.16 -6.58
C PHE A 577 -3.73 14.35 -7.91
N TRP A 578 -4.30 15.17 -8.79
CA TRP A 578 -3.58 15.63 -9.97
C TRP A 578 -3.83 17.11 -10.27
N SER A 579 -2.87 17.72 -10.95
CA SER A 579 -2.98 19.09 -11.46
C SER A 579 -2.57 19.15 -12.93
N ARG A 580 -3.31 19.92 -13.70
CA ARG A 580 -3.04 20.20 -15.11
C ARG A 580 -2.03 21.33 -15.31
N ASN A 581 -1.28 21.26 -16.41
CA ASN A 581 -0.47 22.38 -16.93
C ASN A 581 0.47 23.02 -15.89
N VAL A 582 1.13 22.21 -15.08
CA VAL A 582 2.07 22.67 -14.05
C VAL A 582 3.42 22.96 -14.69
N ARG A 583 3.99 24.14 -14.40
CA ARG A 583 5.32 24.53 -14.91
C ARG A 583 6.41 24.05 -13.96
N ILE A 584 7.41 23.36 -14.50
CA ILE A 584 8.66 23.05 -13.80
C ILE A 584 9.60 24.24 -13.96
N SER A 585 9.92 24.91 -12.85
CA SER A 585 10.86 26.04 -12.83
C SER A 585 12.30 25.60 -12.58
N GLU A 586 12.48 24.62 -11.70
CA GLU A 586 13.77 24.02 -11.38
C GLU A 586 13.62 22.51 -11.22
N GLN A 587 14.67 21.77 -11.59
CA GLN A 587 14.77 20.32 -11.35
C GLN A 587 16.23 19.92 -11.18
N ARG A 588 16.49 18.95 -10.30
CA ARG A 588 17.83 18.39 -10.07
C ARG A 588 17.77 16.93 -9.65
N ILE A 589 18.80 16.16 -9.98
CA ILE A 589 18.98 14.81 -9.46
C ILE A 589 19.48 14.88 -8.01
N VAL A 590 18.93 14.05 -7.13
CA VAL A 590 19.34 13.92 -5.73
C VAL A 590 19.45 12.45 -5.32
N GLY A 591 20.37 12.14 -4.40
CA GLY A 591 20.51 10.81 -3.80
C GLY A 591 20.73 9.69 -4.82
N LYS A 592 20.05 8.56 -4.63
CA LYS A 592 20.11 7.37 -5.49
C LYS A 592 19.19 7.51 -6.73
N GLY A 593 19.40 8.57 -7.52
CA GLY A 593 18.68 8.76 -8.80
C GLY A 593 17.22 9.23 -8.66
N HIS A 594 16.93 10.14 -7.72
CA HIS A 594 15.62 10.78 -7.58
C HIS A 594 15.62 12.16 -8.25
N ILE A 595 14.46 12.68 -8.65
CA ILE A 595 14.35 14.05 -9.17
C ILE A 595 13.67 14.93 -8.13
N LYS A 596 14.31 16.02 -7.71
CA LYS A 596 13.72 17.09 -6.90
C LYS A 596 13.28 18.23 -7.82
N LEU A 597 12.08 18.76 -7.64
CA LEU A 597 11.46 19.76 -8.52
C LEU A 597 10.90 20.96 -7.74
N THR A 598 10.98 22.13 -8.36
CA THR A 598 10.24 23.34 -7.96
C THR A 598 9.15 23.59 -9.02
N LEU A 599 7.89 23.44 -8.61
CA LEU A 599 6.71 23.55 -9.45
C LEU A 599 6.02 24.90 -9.28
N ILE A 600 5.46 25.43 -10.36
CA ILE A 600 4.74 26.72 -10.37
C ILE A 600 3.40 26.57 -11.10
N LYS A 601 2.31 26.91 -10.40
CA LYS A 601 0.98 27.17 -10.98
C LYS A 601 0.22 28.12 -10.06
N GLY A 602 0.40 29.42 -10.25
CA GLY A 602 -0.06 30.44 -9.29
C GLY A 602 0.85 30.51 -8.07
N GLU A 603 0.92 29.42 -7.30
CA GLU A 603 1.83 29.25 -6.16
C GLU A 603 3.04 28.38 -6.51
N ILE A 604 4.07 28.45 -5.66
CA ILE A 604 5.30 27.65 -5.77
C ILE A 604 5.22 26.50 -4.77
N ILE A 605 5.44 25.27 -5.24
CA ILE A 605 5.46 24.08 -4.39
C ILE A 605 6.63 23.17 -4.75
N GLN A 606 7.22 22.52 -3.75
CA GLN A 606 8.29 21.55 -3.94
C GLN A 606 7.70 20.17 -4.24
N ALA A 607 8.40 19.40 -5.06
CA ALA A 607 8.05 18.02 -5.33
C ALA A 607 9.28 17.11 -5.43
N ILE A 608 9.06 15.82 -5.20
CA ILE A 608 10.05 14.76 -5.38
C ILE A 608 9.46 13.61 -6.19
N ALA A 609 10.22 13.11 -7.15
CA ALA A 609 9.92 11.90 -7.90
C ALA A 609 11.00 10.85 -7.59
N TRP A 610 10.59 9.80 -6.87
CA TRP A 610 11.52 8.76 -6.41
C TRP A 610 11.92 7.84 -7.56
N ARG A 611 13.23 7.56 -7.65
CA ARG A 611 13.85 6.67 -8.65
C ARG A 611 13.58 7.05 -10.12
N TRP A 612 13.31 8.32 -10.39
CA TRP A 612 13.01 8.82 -11.74
C TRP A 612 14.22 9.38 -12.49
N GLY A 613 15.45 9.09 -12.05
CA GLY A 613 16.68 9.60 -12.65
C GLY A 613 16.77 9.38 -14.16
N ASP A 614 16.26 8.26 -14.66
CA ASP A 614 16.26 7.91 -16.09
C ASP A 614 15.35 8.82 -16.93
N TYR A 615 14.39 9.50 -16.30
CA TYR A 615 13.50 10.48 -16.93
C TYR A 615 14.02 11.92 -16.81
N PHE A 616 15.23 12.15 -16.31
CA PHE A 616 15.77 13.50 -16.17
C PHE A 616 16.36 14.04 -17.50
N PRO A 617 16.14 15.31 -17.88
CA PRO A 617 15.17 16.25 -17.29
C PRO A 617 13.74 15.98 -17.78
N LEU A 618 12.75 16.22 -16.92
CA LEU A 618 11.34 16.25 -17.29
C LEU A 618 11.00 17.48 -18.15
N PRO A 619 9.97 17.44 -19.00
CA PRO A 619 9.49 18.59 -19.78
C PRO A 619 9.08 19.78 -18.91
N SER A 620 9.22 21.01 -19.43
CA SER A 620 9.01 22.24 -18.65
C SER A 620 7.56 22.53 -18.24
N VAL A 621 6.58 21.93 -18.92
CA VAL A 621 5.15 22.01 -18.58
C VAL A 621 4.55 20.62 -18.69
N VAL A 622 3.88 20.17 -17.63
CA VAL A 622 3.38 18.80 -17.48
C VAL A 622 2.08 18.77 -16.69
N ASP A 623 1.26 17.74 -16.91
CA ASP A 623 0.28 17.32 -15.92
C ASP A 623 0.98 16.39 -14.91
N ILE A 624 0.66 16.54 -13.63
CA ILE A 624 1.27 15.76 -12.54
C ILE A 624 0.21 15.07 -11.70
N ALA A 625 0.47 13.83 -11.30
CA ALA A 625 -0.31 13.07 -10.32
C ALA A 625 0.58 12.81 -9.10
N TYR A 626 0.06 13.06 -7.89
CA TYR A 626 0.88 13.15 -6.69
C TYR A 626 0.12 12.85 -5.39
N LYS A 627 0.89 12.46 -4.37
CA LYS A 627 0.48 12.46 -2.96
C LYS A 627 1.01 13.71 -2.25
N MET A 628 0.29 14.23 -1.27
CA MET A 628 0.79 15.29 -0.40
C MET A 628 1.63 14.69 0.74
N ARG A 629 2.73 15.36 1.09
CA ARG A 629 3.60 14.99 2.20
C ARG A 629 3.99 16.22 3.01
N GLU A 630 4.20 16.02 4.30
CA GLU A 630 4.88 16.98 5.14
C GLU A 630 6.39 16.67 5.14
N ASN A 631 7.19 17.69 4.84
CA ASN A 631 8.63 17.64 4.98
C ASN A 631 9.05 18.57 6.11
N THR A 632 9.67 18.02 7.16
CA THR A 632 10.15 18.77 8.31
C THR A 632 11.67 18.90 8.26
N TRP A 633 12.16 20.13 8.23
CA TRP A 633 13.59 20.45 8.24
C TRP A 633 13.89 21.58 9.23
N ASN A 634 14.85 21.38 10.14
CA ASN A 634 15.21 22.35 11.18
C ASN A 634 14.01 22.91 11.98
N GLY A 635 13.02 22.07 12.28
CA GLY A 635 11.82 22.47 13.01
C GLY A 635 10.80 23.30 12.20
N GLN A 636 11.05 23.55 10.92
CA GLN A 636 10.08 24.10 9.98
C GLN A 636 9.50 22.99 9.12
N SER A 637 8.18 22.90 9.04
CA SER A 637 7.49 21.99 8.14
C SER A 637 7.02 22.74 6.90
N ASN A 638 7.12 22.11 5.73
CA ASN A 638 6.45 22.55 4.51
C ASN A 638 5.69 21.39 3.85
N ILE A 639 4.68 21.74 3.05
CA ILE A 639 4.02 20.77 2.17
C ILE A 639 4.91 20.54 0.95
N GLU A 640 5.08 19.28 0.61
CA GLU A 640 5.79 18.77 -0.56
C GLU A 640 4.93 17.73 -1.27
N LEU A 641 5.06 17.64 -2.59
CA LEU A 641 4.39 16.62 -3.41
C LEU A 641 5.31 15.44 -3.70
N GLU A 642 4.82 14.23 -3.54
CA GLU A 642 5.45 13.03 -4.09
C GLU A 642 4.79 12.70 -5.44
N LEU A 643 5.55 12.82 -6.53
CA LEU A 643 5.04 12.54 -7.87
C LEU A 643 4.93 11.03 -8.08
N LEU A 644 3.73 10.58 -8.45
CA LEU A 644 3.43 9.21 -8.85
C LEU A 644 3.32 9.07 -10.38
N GLY A 645 2.93 10.16 -11.05
CA GLY A 645 2.83 10.17 -12.50
C GLY A 645 3.03 11.54 -13.11
N VAL A 646 3.50 11.53 -14.35
CA VAL A 646 3.66 12.74 -15.16
C VAL A 646 3.30 12.43 -16.61
N ARG A 647 2.60 13.34 -17.26
CA ARG A 647 2.32 13.26 -18.71
C ARG A 647 2.42 14.63 -19.33
N LEU A 648 2.61 14.67 -20.65
CA LEU A 648 2.43 15.92 -21.38
C LEU A 648 0.98 16.40 -21.20
N PRO A 649 0.75 17.72 -21.04
CA PRO A 649 -0.60 18.24 -21.01
C PRO A 649 -1.30 17.83 -22.30
N MET A 650 -2.50 17.28 -22.19
CA MET A 650 -3.29 17.02 -23.38
C MET A 650 -3.49 18.36 -24.09
N GLU A 651 -3.03 18.46 -25.34
CA GLU A 651 -3.52 19.51 -26.22
C GLU A 651 -5.04 19.38 -26.20
N ILE A 652 -5.73 20.40 -25.67
CA ILE A 652 -7.17 20.48 -25.81
C ILE A 652 -7.41 20.62 -27.31
N SER A 653 -7.54 19.48 -27.99
CA SER A 653 -8.39 19.38 -29.16
C SER A 653 -9.73 19.89 -28.66
N ARG A 654 -10.12 21.09 -29.09
CA ARG A 654 -11.41 21.70 -28.78
C ARG A 654 -12.53 20.80 -29.32
N ASN A 655 -12.84 19.75 -28.58
CA ASN A 655 -13.88 18.76 -28.84
C ASN A 655 -14.42 18.32 -27.48
N SER A 656 -15.20 19.21 -26.86
CA SER A 656 -16.26 18.82 -25.94
C SER A 656 -17.40 19.82 -26.14
N GLN A 657 -18.56 19.23 -26.40
CA GLN A 657 -19.78 19.87 -26.84
C GLN A 657 -20.30 20.81 -25.76
N THR A 658 -20.23 22.11 -26.03
CA THR A 658 -21.23 23.08 -25.59
C THR A 658 -21.69 23.81 -26.84
N SER A 659 -23.01 23.88 -27.02
CA SER A 659 -23.80 24.51 -28.08
C SER A 659 -23.07 25.54 -28.97
N PRO A 660 -23.26 25.52 -30.31
CA PRO A 660 -22.43 26.25 -31.25
C PRO A 660 -22.62 27.76 -31.11
N GLN A 661 -21.73 28.41 -30.38
CA GLN A 661 -21.41 29.81 -30.64
C GLN A 661 -20.23 29.83 -31.61
N ASN A 662 -20.52 30.22 -32.85
CA ASN A 662 -19.56 30.41 -33.94
C ASN A 662 -18.40 31.31 -33.52
N PHE A 663 -17.31 30.73 -32.99
CA PHE A 663 -16.04 31.42 -32.85
C PHE A 663 -15.24 31.26 -34.15
N PRO A 664 -14.80 32.35 -34.78
CA PRO A 664 -14.09 32.31 -36.05
C PRO A 664 -12.72 31.63 -35.89
N GLN A 665 -12.34 30.79 -36.85
CA GLN A 665 -10.99 30.23 -36.92
C GLN A 665 -10.01 31.38 -37.14
N LYS A 666 -9.10 31.64 -36.19
CA LYS A 666 -8.16 32.78 -36.20
C LYS A 666 -6.71 32.28 -36.23
N ALA A 667 -5.87 32.94 -37.02
CA ALA A 667 -4.44 32.69 -37.10
C ALA A 667 -3.65 34.00 -37.22
N GLU A 668 -2.38 33.98 -36.79
CA GLU A 668 -1.43 35.07 -37.02
C GLU A 668 -0.42 34.65 -38.09
N PHE A 669 -0.04 35.57 -38.96
CA PHE A 669 0.92 35.30 -40.03
C PHE A 669 1.71 36.54 -40.41
N TYR A 670 2.84 36.32 -41.07
CA TYR A 670 3.68 37.38 -41.60
C TYR A 670 3.59 37.40 -43.13
N TYR A 671 3.43 38.59 -43.70
CA TYR A 671 3.50 38.81 -45.14
C TYR A 671 4.35 40.04 -45.43
N SER A 672 5.38 39.90 -46.26
CA SER A 672 6.37 40.97 -46.53
C SER A 672 6.95 41.58 -45.24
N SER A 673 7.32 40.74 -44.27
CA SER A 673 7.86 41.12 -42.95
C SER A 673 6.95 41.99 -42.07
N ARG A 674 5.63 41.99 -42.34
CA ARG A 674 4.63 42.67 -41.51
C ARG A 674 3.69 41.65 -40.86
N PRO A 675 3.33 41.82 -39.56
CA PRO A 675 2.41 40.92 -38.89
C PRO A 675 0.95 41.24 -39.26
N TYR A 676 0.17 40.18 -39.46
CA TYR A 676 -1.27 40.22 -39.71
C TYR A 676 -1.97 39.17 -38.86
N THR A 677 -3.25 39.41 -38.57
CA THR A 677 -4.14 38.38 -38.01
C THR A 677 -5.26 38.13 -38.99
N CYS A 678 -5.54 36.88 -39.34
CA CYS A 678 -6.67 36.50 -40.17
C CYS A 678 -7.70 35.70 -39.39
N SER A 679 -8.96 35.79 -39.80
CA SER A 679 -10.06 35.06 -39.19
C SER A 679 -11.12 34.69 -40.23
N LEU A 680 -11.60 33.45 -40.22
CA LEU A 680 -12.69 33.00 -41.08
C LEU A 680 -14.00 32.96 -40.29
N TYR A 681 -15.00 33.69 -40.76
CA TYR A 681 -16.34 33.75 -40.19
C TYR A 681 -17.33 32.99 -41.08
N GLN A 682 -18.26 32.26 -40.48
CA GLN A 682 -19.45 31.74 -41.16
C GLN A 682 -20.58 32.76 -41.00
N ILE A 683 -21.05 33.36 -42.09
CA ILE A 683 -22.16 34.33 -42.10
C ILE A 683 -23.28 33.76 -42.98
N GLY A 684 -24.27 33.12 -42.37
CA GLY A 684 -25.25 32.31 -43.11
C GLY A 684 -24.56 31.15 -43.83
N ASP A 685 -24.84 30.97 -45.11
CA ASP A 685 -24.23 29.93 -45.97
C ASP A 685 -22.88 30.34 -46.58
N VAL A 686 -22.41 31.57 -46.33
CA VAL A 686 -21.20 32.11 -46.95
C VAL A 686 -20.08 32.32 -45.93
N LYS A 687 -18.87 31.92 -46.30
CA LYS A 687 -17.66 32.16 -45.50
C LYS A 687 -17.07 33.54 -45.79
N GLU A 688 -16.74 34.31 -44.76
CA GLU A 688 -16.09 35.63 -44.85
C GLU A 688 -14.69 35.58 -44.21
N LEU A 689 -13.65 35.76 -45.01
CA LEU A 689 -12.27 35.93 -44.55
C LEU A 689 -12.02 37.38 -44.15
N ARG A 690 -11.53 37.61 -42.93
CA ARG A 690 -11.08 38.92 -42.46
C ARG A 690 -9.59 38.91 -42.18
N ILE A 691 -8.85 39.84 -42.77
CA ILE A 691 -7.40 40.02 -42.55
C ILE A 691 -7.18 41.39 -41.92
N ARG A 692 -6.57 41.44 -40.73
CA ARG A 692 -6.30 42.67 -39.99
C ARG A 692 -4.80 42.94 -39.95
N ASN A 693 -4.41 44.19 -40.22
CA ASN A 693 -3.03 44.66 -40.06
C ASN A 693 -2.79 45.27 -38.66
N SER A 694 -1.54 45.56 -38.34
CA SER A 694 -1.16 46.19 -37.06
C SER A 694 -1.73 47.61 -36.84
N ARG A 695 -2.23 48.27 -37.89
CA ARG A 695 -2.89 49.59 -37.82
C ARG A 695 -4.40 49.51 -37.57
N GLY A 696 -4.93 48.30 -37.43
CA GLY A 696 -6.35 48.03 -37.18
C GLY A 696 -7.24 48.09 -38.42
N GLU A 697 -6.67 48.20 -39.62
CA GLU A 697 -7.44 48.09 -40.87
C GLU A 697 -7.75 46.62 -41.16
N VAL A 698 -8.98 46.35 -41.61
CA VAL A 698 -9.49 45.02 -41.89
C VAL A 698 -9.89 44.94 -43.36
N LEU A 699 -9.36 43.94 -44.06
CA LEU A 699 -9.84 43.49 -45.35
C LEU A 699 -10.82 42.33 -45.13
N ALA A 700 -12.09 42.51 -45.48
CA ALA A 700 -13.14 41.50 -45.38
C ALA A 700 -13.58 41.02 -46.77
N ILE A 701 -13.64 39.69 -46.97
CA ILE A 701 -13.81 39.08 -48.29
C ILE A 701 -14.74 37.88 -48.15
N GLN A 702 -15.83 37.86 -48.92
CA GLN A 702 -16.75 36.72 -48.93
C GLN A 702 -16.34 35.70 -50.00
N GLN A 703 -16.51 34.43 -49.67
CA GLN A 703 -16.18 33.32 -50.56
C GLN A 703 -16.93 33.47 -51.90
N GLY A 704 -16.18 33.43 -53.01
CA GLY A 704 -16.72 33.59 -54.37
C GLY A 704 -16.80 35.04 -54.87
N GLN A 705 -16.49 36.04 -54.05
CA GLN A 705 -16.52 37.46 -54.46
C GLN A 705 -15.15 37.96 -54.92
N LYS A 706 -15.14 38.76 -56.01
CA LYS A 706 -13.94 39.46 -56.50
C LYS A 706 -13.75 40.85 -55.88
N ILE A 707 -14.72 41.32 -55.10
CA ILE A 707 -14.68 42.60 -54.39
C ILE A 707 -14.65 42.34 -52.88
N GLY A 708 -13.69 42.95 -52.19
CA GLY A 708 -13.57 42.96 -50.73
C GLY A 708 -13.80 44.36 -50.16
N LEU A 709 -13.97 44.44 -48.84
CA LEU A 709 -14.14 45.69 -48.09
C LEU A 709 -12.90 45.95 -47.23
N LEU A 710 -12.22 47.07 -47.45
CA LEU A 710 -11.02 47.49 -46.69
C LEU A 710 -11.30 48.74 -45.85
N GLY A 711 -11.23 48.62 -44.52
CA GLY A 711 -11.41 49.76 -43.61
C GLY A 711 -11.26 49.39 -42.13
N LYS A 712 -11.33 50.38 -41.24
CA LYS A 712 -11.29 50.15 -39.78
C LYS A 712 -12.66 49.75 -39.21
N THR A 713 -13.73 50.15 -39.88
CA THR A 713 -15.14 49.84 -39.54
C THR A 713 -15.92 49.56 -40.82
N ARG A 714 -17.05 48.86 -40.75
CA ARG A 714 -17.88 48.62 -41.94
C ARG A 714 -18.40 49.92 -42.58
N ASN A 715 -18.68 50.95 -41.79
CA ASN A 715 -19.22 52.22 -42.27
C ASN A 715 -18.19 53.10 -43.01
N ASN A 716 -16.88 52.82 -42.87
CA ASN A 716 -15.82 53.56 -43.56
C ASN A 716 -14.97 52.69 -44.50
N ALA A 717 -15.44 51.48 -44.81
CA ALA A 717 -14.72 50.56 -45.67
C ALA A 717 -14.86 50.95 -47.15
N LYS A 718 -13.73 50.96 -47.87
CA LYS A 718 -13.70 51.13 -49.33
C LYS A 718 -13.80 49.77 -50.00
N GLN A 719 -14.55 49.69 -51.09
CA GLN A 719 -14.53 48.51 -51.95
C GLN A 719 -13.19 48.43 -52.67
N VAL A 720 -12.57 47.24 -52.65
CA VAL A 720 -11.30 46.95 -53.31
C VAL A 720 -11.43 45.69 -54.14
N ASP A 721 -10.84 45.67 -55.33
CA ASP A 721 -10.74 44.45 -56.14
C ASP A 721 -9.66 43.54 -55.55
N VAL A 722 -10.08 42.38 -55.05
CA VAL A 722 -9.17 41.42 -54.41
C VAL A 722 -8.40 40.54 -55.41
N SER A 723 -8.69 40.71 -56.71
CA SER A 723 -7.95 40.09 -57.81
C SER A 723 -6.63 40.82 -58.10
N ASP A 724 -6.43 42.05 -57.60
CA ASP A 724 -5.14 42.73 -57.64
C ASP A 724 -4.09 41.89 -56.90
N ALA A 725 -2.94 41.67 -57.54
CA ALA A 725 -1.84 40.84 -57.05
C ALA A 725 -1.43 41.15 -55.59
N ARG A 726 -1.58 42.40 -55.15
CA ARG A 726 -1.26 42.81 -53.77
C ARG A 726 -2.21 42.20 -52.74
N PHE A 727 -3.51 42.14 -53.04
CA PHE A 727 -4.50 41.54 -52.14
C PHE A 727 -4.56 40.03 -52.31
N PHE A 728 -4.48 39.54 -53.56
CA PHE A 728 -4.51 38.11 -53.86
C PHE A 728 -3.42 37.33 -53.11
N ASN A 729 -2.17 37.80 -53.14
CA ASN A 729 -1.06 37.13 -52.44
C ASN A 729 -1.20 37.21 -50.91
N LEU A 730 -1.72 38.34 -50.39
CA LEU A 730 -2.01 38.48 -48.96
C LEU A 730 -3.11 37.51 -48.51
N ILE A 731 -4.14 37.32 -49.33
CA ILE A 731 -5.23 36.36 -49.09
C ILE A 731 -4.70 34.93 -49.10
N LYS A 732 -3.85 34.58 -50.06
CA LYS A 732 -3.23 33.25 -50.14
C LYS A 732 -2.39 32.95 -48.89
N ALA A 733 -1.62 33.92 -48.40
CA ALA A 733 -0.87 33.78 -47.15
C ALA A 733 -1.79 33.60 -45.93
N ALA A 734 -2.89 34.36 -45.87
CA ALA A 734 -3.89 34.22 -44.81
C ALA A 734 -4.62 32.86 -44.84
N MET A 735 -4.98 32.36 -46.02
CA MET A 735 -5.59 31.03 -46.18
C MET A 735 -4.64 29.92 -45.75
N SER A 736 -3.37 30.01 -46.16
CA SER A 736 -2.34 29.06 -45.72
C SER A 736 -2.15 29.06 -44.19
N ALA A 737 -2.17 30.23 -43.56
CA ALA A 737 -2.10 30.35 -42.10
C ALA A 737 -3.33 29.75 -41.38
N LEU A 738 -4.49 29.77 -42.03
CA LEU A 738 -5.72 29.12 -41.56
C LEU A 738 -5.81 27.64 -41.92
N LYS A 739 -4.81 27.09 -42.65
CA LYS A 739 -4.80 25.71 -43.17
C LYS A 739 -6.00 25.42 -44.10
N LEU A 740 -6.40 26.39 -44.92
CA LEU A 740 -7.52 26.32 -45.88
C LEU A 740 -7.07 26.09 -47.32
#